data_AF-A0A1A2EYN7-F1
#
_entry.id   AF-A0A1A2EYN7-F1
#
_cell.length_a   1.000
_cell.length_b   1.000
_cell.length_c   1.000
_cell.angle_alpha   90.00
_cell.angle_beta   90.00
_cell.angle_gamma   90.00
#
_symmetry.space_group_name_H-M   'P 1'
#
loop_
_entity.id
_entity.type
_entity.pdbx_description
1 polymer ?
#
loop_
_entity_poly.entity_id
_entity_poly.type
_entity_poly.pdbx_seq_one_letter_code
_entity_poly.pdbx_strand_id
1 'polypeptide(L)'
;MDVGEVVSIRGNRDHVLSRGHVCPKAFGLKELHVDPDRVRTPHLRGADGRLEPTSWEEAFAVIDERLTAIIDRHGADAVALYLGNPVAHDFATTLYASAAMRALGSRNIYTANTVDAMPKFVACQLMFGGMYTVPLPDIDRCSYLLILGANPMVSNGSLLTAPGMRARLGALRRRGGRLIVVDPNRTRTAQGADEHYPIRPGTDALLLASLVQVLFSEGRIDLGRLGPHVRGVETVEQVTREFSPETVAPRCDVPAAEIRRLARDLAAAPAAAVYGRTGTCTQRFGTVASWLIDVLNVLTGNLDRPGGAMFARPAADLRLVTAGRTGTAIGRWRSRVRGAPETLGELPLACLAEEIDTPGTGQVKALITVAGNPARSAPNSSRLAAAFEQLDLMVSLDLYRNETTQHAHVLLPAPSPLTKPHYDLFFGHFAIRNTATYSAPVLPAQPGELADWQILLRLIGILARQGATADLNAIDDMVAESLNRAVGGDGQAGGDSTVEPGGPERLLDLLLRAGPYRDGGQPLTLARVREYPDGMDFGPLSPQLPGILTTPSGKIELAPPPLVDDVAQLRTSLQRPRKHSMVLVGRRHLRSNNSWMHNLPTLAKGPDRCTLQIHPTDVARLQLGTHARVTSRAGVIDAPVEVTDAVRPGVVSLPHGWGHDEPGTAAAIAARQPGVNSNVLADGIELDPLSGTAVLNGIPVQITAAAAFEVTEANLDDR
;
A
#
# COMPACT_ATOMS: atom_id res chain seq x y z
N MET A 1 26.65 -26.27 -11.48
CA MET A 1 25.42 -26.19 -10.68
C MET A 1 25.28 -27.55 -10.02
N ASP A 2 25.80 -27.72 -8.81
CA ASP A 2 25.26 -28.76 -7.93
C ASP A 2 23.91 -28.21 -7.46
N VAL A 3 22.83 -28.80 -7.98
CA VAL A 3 21.55 -28.11 -8.23
C VAL A 3 20.65 -28.13 -6.99
N GLY A 4 20.19 -26.96 -6.54
CA GLY A 4 19.04 -26.86 -5.62
C GLY A 4 19.21 -25.96 -4.39
N GLU A 5 20.42 -25.51 -4.06
CA GLU A 5 20.66 -24.66 -2.87
C GLU A 5 21.04 -23.21 -3.23
N VAL A 6 20.46 -22.25 -2.52
CA VAL A 6 20.83 -20.82 -2.60
C VAL A 6 22.11 -20.59 -1.79
N VAL A 7 23.24 -20.32 -2.45
CA VAL A 7 24.52 -20.06 -1.74
C VAL A 7 24.60 -18.64 -1.19
N SER A 8 24.15 -17.63 -1.95
CA SER A 8 24.18 -16.23 -1.55
C SER A 8 23.11 -15.40 -2.25
N ILE A 9 22.72 -14.28 -1.64
CA ILE A 9 21.85 -13.26 -2.23
C ILE A 9 22.57 -11.92 -2.19
N ARG A 10 22.67 -11.27 -3.34
CA ARG A 10 23.32 -9.96 -3.50
C ARG A 10 22.62 -9.14 -4.56
N GLY A 11 22.70 -7.82 -4.47
CA GLY A 11 22.23 -6.95 -5.53
C GLY A 11 23.08 -7.13 -6.80
N ASN A 12 22.41 -7.19 -7.95
CA ASN A 12 23.09 -7.18 -9.25
C ASN A 12 23.66 -5.77 -9.52
N ARG A 13 24.99 -5.66 -9.60
CA ARG A 13 25.70 -4.38 -9.79
C ARG A 13 25.41 -3.74 -11.15
N ASP A 14 25.16 -4.56 -12.16
CA ASP A 14 24.94 -4.14 -13.54
C ASP A 14 23.47 -3.80 -13.82
N HIS A 15 22.56 -4.12 -12.87
CA HIS A 15 21.15 -3.84 -13.00
C HIS A 15 20.86 -2.35 -13.26
N VAL A 16 20.14 -2.05 -14.33
CA VAL A 16 19.96 -0.69 -14.87
C VAL A 16 19.38 0.32 -13.88
N LEU A 17 18.40 -0.09 -13.08
CA LEU A 17 17.77 0.75 -12.06
C LEU A 17 18.50 0.74 -10.71
N SER A 18 18.73 -0.44 -10.14
CA SER A 18 19.20 -0.60 -8.75
C SER A 18 20.71 -0.46 -8.59
N ARG A 19 21.51 -0.79 -9.61
CA ARG A 19 22.99 -0.73 -9.60
C ARG A 19 23.60 -1.37 -8.36
N GLY A 20 23.09 -2.55 -8.00
CA GLY A 20 23.50 -3.33 -6.84
C GLY A 20 22.83 -2.95 -5.52
N HIS A 21 21.98 -1.91 -5.50
CA HIS A 21 21.27 -1.54 -4.29
C HIS A 21 20.15 -2.55 -3.96
N VAL A 22 20.19 -3.09 -2.75
CA VAL A 22 19.12 -3.93 -2.19
C VAL A 22 18.83 -3.48 -0.76
N CYS A 23 17.57 -3.62 -0.34
CA CYS A 23 17.19 -3.37 1.05
C CYS A 23 17.53 -4.58 1.94
N PRO A 24 17.64 -4.40 3.28
CA PRO A 24 17.99 -5.51 4.18
C PRO A 24 17.09 -6.73 4.06
N LYS A 25 15.81 -6.53 3.71
CA LYS A 25 14.82 -7.59 3.51
C LYS A 25 15.23 -8.60 2.44
N ALA A 26 15.91 -8.16 1.38
CA ALA A 26 16.32 -9.04 0.29
C ALA A 26 17.25 -10.17 0.76
N PHE A 27 18.09 -9.91 1.78
CA PHE A 27 18.98 -10.93 2.35
C PHE A 27 18.23 -12.05 3.08
N GLY A 28 16.98 -11.83 3.46
CA GLY A 28 16.12 -12.85 4.08
C GLY A 28 15.53 -13.85 3.08
N LEU A 29 15.67 -13.69 1.76
CA LEU A 29 14.99 -14.58 0.80
C LEU A 29 15.46 -16.05 0.88
N LYS A 30 16.74 -16.30 1.19
CA LYS A 30 17.25 -17.67 1.42
C LYS A 30 16.56 -18.26 2.64
N GLU A 31 16.57 -17.51 3.75
CA GLU A 31 15.95 -17.94 5.01
C GLU A 31 14.47 -18.20 4.81
N LEU A 32 13.75 -17.34 4.09
CA LEU A 32 12.36 -17.54 3.75
C LEU A 32 12.15 -18.83 2.96
N HIS A 33 12.99 -19.11 1.96
CA HIS A 33 12.85 -20.34 1.15
C HIS A 33 12.93 -21.61 2.01
N VAL A 34 13.90 -21.67 2.92
CA VAL A 34 14.19 -22.84 3.75
C VAL A 34 13.48 -22.82 5.11
N ASP A 35 12.69 -21.80 5.42
CA ASP A 35 12.02 -21.63 6.72
C ASP A 35 11.15 -22.86 7.04
N PRO A 36 11.37 -23.57 8.17
CA PRO A 36 10.58 -24.73 8.54
C PRO A 36 9.11 -24.40 8.84
N ASP A 37 8.80 -23.18 9.27
CA ASP A 37 7.43 -22.76 9.63
C ASP A 37 6.55 -22.47 8.41
N ARG A 38 7.13 -22.47 7.20
CA ARG A 38 6.36 -22.28 5.97
C ARG A 38 5.43 -23.46 5.68
N VAL A 39 4.21 -23.11 5.30
CA VAL A 39 3.22 -24.04 4.78
C VAL A 39 3.65 -24.47 3.37
N ARG A 40 3.77 -25.78 3.14
CA ARG A 40 4.23 -26.37 1.87
C ARG A 40 3.20 -27.29 1.20
N THR A 41 2.22 -27.75 1.97
CA THR A 41 1.08 -28.53 1.48
C THR A 41 -0.20 -27.82 1.88
N PRO A 42 -1.32 -28.04 1.16
CA PRO A 42 -2.62 -27.59 1.63
C PRO A 42 -2.89 -28.11 3.06
N HIS A 43 -3.62 -27.34 3.84
CA HIS A 43 -4.12 -27.77 5.15
C HIS A 43 -5.64 -27.61 5.20
N LEU A 44 -6.30 -28.57 5.84
CA LEU A 44 -7.73 -28.57 6.10
C LEU A 44 -7.96 -28.47 7.61
N ARG A 45 -8.96 -27.70 8.00
CA ARG A 45 -9.35 -27.56 9.40
C ARG A 45 -10.18 -28.79 9.82
N GLY A 46 -9.66 -29.54 10.79
CA GLY A 46 -10.34 -30.66 11.41
C GLY A 46 -11.46 -30.26 12.37
N ALA A 47 -12.21 -31.25 12.85
CA ALA A 47 -13.31 -31.03 13.80
C ALA A 47 -12.85 -30.52 15.18
N ASP A 48 -11.57 -30.73 15.52
CA ASP A 48 -10.92 -30.20 16.73
C ASP A 48 -10.42 -28.75 16.55
N GLY A 49 -10.65 -28.15 15.37
CA GLY A 49 -10.24 -26.79 15.04
C GLY A 49 -8.78 -26.65 14.60
N ARG A 50 -8.02 -27.75 14.48
CA ARG A 50 -6.62 -27.70 14.05
C ARG A 50 -6.50 -27.78 12.53
N LEU A 51 -5.54 -27.04 11.97
CA LEU A 51 -5.15 -27.14 10.57
C LEU A 51 -4.13 -28.27 10.41
N GLU A 52 -4.50 -29.30 9.65
CA GLU A 52 -3.67 -30.48 9.39
C GLU A 52 -3.40 -30.62 7.88
N PRO A 53 -2.22 -31.12 7.46
CA PRO A 53 -1.89 -31.32 6.05
C PRO A 53 -2.93 -32.18 5.31
N THR A 54 -3.27 -31.79 4.08
CA THR A 54 -4.17 -32.51 3.17
C THR A 54 -3.64 -32.49 1.74
N SER A 55 -4.32 -33.20 0.83
CA SER A 55 -4.04 -33.18 -0.60
C SER A 55 -4.65 -31.94 -1.29
N TRP A 56 -4.13 -31.59 -2.46
CA TRP A 56 -4.75 -30.55 -3.31
C TRP A 56 -6.17 -30.92 -3.73
N GLU A 57 -6.41 -32.19 -4.06
CA GLU A 57 -7.72 -32.68 -4.50
C GLU A 57 -8.77 -32.49 -3.41
N GLU A 58 -8.48 -32.95 -2.19
CA GLU A 58 -9.39 -32.80 -1.04
C GLU A 58 -9.59 -31.32 -0.67
N ALA A 59 -8.51 -30.51 -0.65
CA ALA A 59 -8.61 -29.08 -0.36
C ALA A 59 -9.54 -28.36 -1.35
N PHE A 60 -9.38 -28.59 -2.66
CA PHE A 60 -10.25 -27.94 -3.66
C PHE A 60 -11.66 -28.53 -3.70
N ALA A 61 -11.85 -29.81 -3.39
CA ALA A 61 -13.18 -30.41 -3.28
C ALA A 61 -13.99 -29.75 -2.15
N VAL A 62 -13.38 -29.54 -0.97
CA VAL A 62 -14.02 -28.83 0.14
C VAL A 62 -14.34 -27.38 -0.21
N ILE A 63 -13.40 -26.69 -0.90
CA ILE A 63 -13.65 -25.32 -1.35
C ILE A 63 -14.84 -25.29 -2.30
N ASP A 64 -14.86 -26.17 -3.31
CA ASP A 64 -15.93 -26.22 -4.31
C ASP A 64 -17.29 -26.47 -3.67
N GLU A 65 -17.42 -27.52 -2.87
CA GLU A 65 -18.67 -27.88 -2.18
C GLU A 65 -19.20 -26.71 -1.34
N ARG A 66 -18.38 -26.18 -0.43
CA ARG A 66 -18.83 -25.17 0.54
C ARG A 66 -19.02 -23.81 -0.08
N LEU A 67 -18.10 -23.37 -0.94
CA LEU A 67 -18.19 -22.08 -1.59
C LEU A 67 -19.38 -22.06 -2.54
N THR A 68 -19.62 -23.15 -3.27
CA THR A 68 -20.76 -23.25 -4.17
C THR A 68 -22.08 -23.20 -3.43
N ALA A 69 -22.21 -23.97 -2.34
CA ALA A 69 -23.41 -23.96 -1.49
C ALA A 69 -23.70 -22.58 -0.89
N ILE A 70 -22.67 -21.85 -0.44
CA ILE A 70 -22.83 -20.49 0.10
C ILE A 70 -23.35 -19.54 -0.98
N ILE A 71 -22.75 -19.54 -2.17
CA ILE A 71 -23.19 -18.67 -3.27
C ILE A 71 -24.61 -19.02 -3.72
N ASP A 72 -24.96 -20.30 -3.80
CA ASP A 72 -26.32 -20.74 -4.21
C ASP A 72 -27.40 -20.30 -3.21
N ARG A 73 -27.06 -20.32 -1.90
CA ARG A 73 -28.01 -19.99 -0.84
C ARG A 73 -28.11 -18.50 -0.56
N HIS A 74 -26.99 -17.77 -0.67
CA HIS A 74 -26.87 -16.40 -0.16
C HIS A 74 -26.46 -15.38 -1.23
N GLY A 75 -26.10 -15.81 -2.44
CA GLY A 75 -25.60 -14.97 -3.51
C GLY A 75 -24.12 -14.63 -3.41
N ALA A 76 -23.57 -14.05 -4.47
CA ALA A 76 -22.14 -13.71 -4.57
C ALA A 76 -21.67 -12.74 -3.47
N ASP A 77 -22.51 -11.79 -3.06
CA ASP A 77 -22.17 -10.82 -2.00
C ASP A 77 -21.94 -11.48 -0.63
N ALA A 78 -22.37 -12.73 -0.41
CA ALA A 78 -22.05 -13.49 0.80
C ALA A 78 -20.58 -13.96 0.85
N VAL A 79 -19.82 -13.78 -0.23
CA VAL A 79 -18.41 -14.11 -0.32
C VAL A 79 -17.60 -12.83 -0.43
N ALA A 80 -16.67 -12.63 0.50
CA ALA A 80 -15.71 -11.53 0.47
C ALA A 80 -14.35 -11.98 -0.08
N LEU A 81 -13.64 -11.06 -0.74
CA LEU A 81 -12.24 -11.25 -1.13
C LEU A 81 -11.36 -10.17 -0.48
N TYR A 82 -10.28 -10.60 0.17
CA TYR A 82 -9.23 -9.73 0.68
C TYR A 82 -7.91 -9.94 -0.07
N LEU A 83 -7.36 -8.87 -0.65
CA LEU A 83 -6.03 -8.87 -1.27
C LEU A 83 -5.03 -8.09 -0.40
N GLY A 84 -4.02 -8.78 0.11
CA GLY A 84 -2.98 -8.16 0.93
C GLY A 84 -1.92 -7.41 0.12
N ASN A 85 -1.12 -6.61 0.81
CA ASN A 85 -0.06 -5.80 0.20
C ASN A 85 0.98 -6.59 -0.63
N PRO A 86 1.41 -7.81 -0.25
CA PRO A 86 2.32 -8.64 -1.06
C PRO A 86 1.85 -8.91 -2.50
N VAL A 87 0.54 -8.88 -2.78
CA VAL A 87 0.00 -9.06 -4.14
C VAL A 87 0.63 -8.06 -5.12
N ALA A 88 0.85 -6.81 -4.70
CA ALA A 88 1.48 -5.78 -5.54
C ALA A 88 2.95 -6.07 -5.91
N HIS A 89 3.60 -7.02 -5.23
CA HIS A 89 4.97 -7.47 -5.52
C HIS A 89 5.03 -8.74 -6.37
N ASP A 90 3.88 -9.29 -6.77
CA ASP A 90 3.77 -10.49 -7.59
C ASP A 90 2.86 -10.21 -8.78
N PHE A 91 3.47 -10.07 -9.97
CA PHE A 91 2.73 -9.73 -11.18
C PHE A 91 1.75 -10.84 -11.59
N ALA A 92 2.07 -12.11 -11.32
CA ALA A 92 1.17 -13.22 -11.60
C ALA A 92 -0.06 -13.10 -10.70
N THR A 93 0.15 -13.04 -9.39
CA THR A 93 -0.96 -12.90 -8.43
C THR A 93 -1.79 -11.64 -8.70
N THR A 94 -1.17 -10.51 -9.07
CA THR A 94 -1.88 -9.27 -9.46
C THR A 94 -2.84 -9.50 -10.64
N LEU A 95 -2.38 -10.15 -11.71
CA LEU A 95 -3.17 -10.34 -12.94
C LEU A 95 -4.32 -11.33 -12.72
N TYR A 96 -4.06 -12.46 -12.08
CA TYR A 96 -5.09 -13.49 -11.85
C TYR A 96 -6.06 -13.13 -10.72
N ALA A 97 -5.63 -12.36 -9.69
CA ALA A 97 -6.57 -11.84 -8.70
C ALA A 97 -7.60 -10.88 -9.31
N SER A 98 -7.21 -10.11 -10.34
CA SER A 98 -8.14 -9.27 -11.11
C SER A 98 -9.20 -10.11 -11.84
N ALA A 99 -8.81 -11.25 -12.40
CA ALA A 99 -9.75 -12.20 -13.00
C ALA A 99 -10.65 -12.86 -11.94
N ALA A 100 -10.09 -13.27 -10.80
CA ALA A 100 -10.85 -13.83 -9.68
C ALA A 100 -11.91 -12.85 -9.14
N MET A 101 -11.60 -11.56 -9.02
CA MET A 101 -12.58 -10.53 -8.64
C MET A 101 -13.76 -10.46 -9.62
N ARG A 102 -13.48 -10.53 -10.93
CA ARG A 102 -14.54 -10.52 -11.96
C ARG A 102 -15.38 -11.80 -11.93
N ALA A 103 -14.74 -12.96 -11.78
CA ALA A 103 -15.42 -14.25 -11.70
C ALA A 103 -16.30 -14.35 -10.44
N LEU A 104 -15.83 -13.81 -9.31
CA LEU A 104 -16.59 -13.77 -8.07
C LEU A 104 -17.86 -12.92 -8.17
N GLY A 105 -17.78 -11.75 -8.81
CA GLY A 105 -18.93 -10.86 -8.99
C GLY A 105 -19.48 -10.23 -7.71
N SER A 106 -18.78 -10.41 -6.58
CA SER A 106 -19.15 -9.84 -5.29
C SER A 106 -18.80 -8.36 -5.18
N ARG A 107 -19.63 -7.62 -4.45
CA ARG A 107 -19.38 -6.23 -4.03
C ARG A 107 -18.48 -6.14 -2.80
N ASN A 108 -18.25 -7.25 -2.10
CA ASN A 108 -17.42 -7.36 -0.90
C ASN A 108 -15.94 -7.59 -1.25
N ILE A 109 -15.33 -6.60 -1.91
CA ILE A 109 -13.91 -6.59 -2.24
C ILE A 109 -13.16 -5.67 -1.29
N TYR A 110 -12.08 -6.18 -0.69
CA TYR A 110 -11.26 -5.46 0.27
C TYR A 110 -9.78 -5.60 -0.12
N THR A 111 -9.02 -4.52 0.01
CA THR A 111 -7.56 -4.59 -0.18
C THR A 111 -6.83 -3.78 0.89
N ALA A 112 -5.51 -3.94 0.95
CA ALA A 112 -4.66 -3.12 1.80
C ALA A 112 -4.67 -1.61 1.44
N ASN A 113 -5.24 -1.20 0.29
CA ASN A 113 -5.20 0.20 -0.14
C ASN A 113 -6.01 1.14 0.78
N THR A 114 -7.17 0.69 1.28
CA THR A 114 -8.01 1.45 2.25
C THR A 114 -7.41 1.53 3.67
N VAL A 115 -6.19 1.06 3.86
CA VAL A 115 -5.36 1.32 5.05
C VAL A 115 -3.96 1.84 4.69
N ASP A 116 -3.73 2.24 3.42
CA ASP A 116 -2.46 2.79 2.96
C ASP A 116 -2.64 3.86 1.86
N ALA A 117 -2.80 3.45 0.60
CA ALA A 117 -2.57 4.31 -0.56
C ALA A 117 -3.83 4.88 -1.23
N MET A 118 -5.03 4.40 -0.88
CA MET A 118 -6.27 4.78 -1.56
C MET A 118 -6.52 6.30 -1.67
N PRO A 119 -6.19 7.14 -0.68
CA PRO A 119 -6.41 8.58 -0.80
C PRO A 119 -5.66 9.23 -1.98
N LYS A 120 -4.44 8.74 -2.27
CA LYS A 120 -3.66 9.21 -3.42
C LYS A 120 -4.28 8.73 -4.74
N PHE A 121 -4.73 7.48 -4.78
CA PHE A 121 -5.40 6.90 -5.95
C PHE A 121 -6.71 7.60 -6.29
N VAL A 122 -7.53 7.94 -5.31
CA VAL A 122 -8.75 8.73 -5.51
C VAL A 122 -8.44 10.13 -6.02
N ALA A 123 -7.47 10.82 -5.40
CA ALA A 123 -7.07 12.15 -5.87
C ALA A 123 -6.60 12.11 -7.33
N CYS A 124 -5.72 11.17 -7.70
CA CYS A 124 -5.23 11.03 -9.07
C CYS A 124 -6.32 10.57 -10.06
N GLN A 125 -7.24 9.71 -9.64
CA GLN A 125 -8.39 9.33 -10.47
C GLN A 125 -9.26 10.55 -10.80
N LEU A 126 -9.53 11.41 -9.82
CA LEU A 126 -10.35 12.60 -10.01
C LEU A 126 -9.63 13.70 -10.80
N MET A 127 -8.32 13.89 -10.59
CA MET A 127 -7.54 14.95 -11.24
C MET A 127 -7.07 14.60 -12.66
N PHE A 128 -6.68 13.34 -12.89
CA PHE A 128 -5.97 12.89 -14.09
C PHE A 128 -6.71 11.78 -14.86
N GLY A 129 -7.78 11.22 -14.29
CA GLY A 129 -8.62 10.20 -14.93
C GLY A 129 -8.18 8.76 -14.68
N GLY A 130 -7.09 8.53 -13.94
CA GLY A 130 -6.58 7.18 -13.68
C GLY A 130 -5.89 7.06 -12.31
N MET A 131 -6.26 6.03 -11.55
CA MET A 131 -5.72 5.78 -10.21
C MET A 131 -4.21 5.49 -10.19
N TYR A 132 -3.64 4.98 -11.28
CA TYR A 132 -2.20 4.76 -11.44
C TYR A 132 -1.45 5.92 -12.11
N THR A 133 -2.15 7.00 -12.46
CA THR A 133 -1.53 8.23 -12.98
C THR A 133 -1.06 9.09 -11.81
N VAL A 134 -0.03 8.61 -11.11
CA VAL A 134 0.50 9.22 -9.88
C VAL A 134 1.76 10.04 -10.18
N PRO A 135 1.80 11.34 -9.86
CA PRO A 135 3.02 12.14 -9.96
C PRO A 135 4.07 11.71 -8.92
N LEU A 136 5.32 11.66 -9.35
CA LEU A 136 6.49 11.23 -8.59
C LEU A 136 7.52 12.36 -8.57
N PRO A 137 8.16 12.68 -7.44
CA PRO A 137 9.28 13.61 -7.45
C PRO A 137 10.41 13.08 -8.33
N ASP A 138 10.87 13.90 -9.28
CA ASP A 138 12.05 13.63 -10.10
C ASP A 138 13.33 13.95 -9.30
N ILE A 139 13.56 13.13 -8.26
CA ILE A 139 14.54 13.37 -7.19
C ILE A 139 15.97 13.56 -7.73
N ASP A 140 16.29 13.04 -8.91
CA ASP A 140 17.62 13.18 -9.50
C ASP A 140 17.88 14.56 -10.11
N ARG A 141 16.83 15.31 -10.46
CA ARG A 141 16.92 16.62 -11.13
C ARG A 141 16.27 17.75 -10.33
N CYS A 142 15.57 17.45 -9.24
CA CYS A 142 14.91 18.44 -8.39
C CYS A 142 15.89 19.34 -7.63
N SER A 143 15.52 20.61 -7.39
CA SER A 143 16.28 21.59 -6.59
C SER A 143 15.61 21.94 -5.26
N TYR A 144 14.33 21.63 -5.08
CA TYR A 144 13.60 21.83 -3.83
C TYR A 144 12.59 20.70 -3.60
N LEU A 145 12.81 19.86 -2.60
CA LEU A 145 11.95 18.71 -2.30
C LEU A 145 11.28 18.91 -0.94
N LEU A 146 9.97 19.11 -0.95
CA LEU A 146 9.14 19.19 0.25
C LEU A 146 8.43 17.84 0.47
N ILE A 147 8.76 17.17 1.57
CA ILE A 147 8.22 15.86 1.93
C ILE A 147 7.25 15.98 3.11
N LEU A 148 6.04 15.42 3.00
CA LEU A 148 5.05 15.39 4.09
C LEU A 148 4.70 13.94 4.47
N GLY A 149 4.82 13.60 5.76
CA GLY A 149 4.37 12.31 6.31
C GLY A 149 4.95 11.09 5.58
N ALA A 150 6.19 11.18 5.10
CA ALA A 150 6.86 10.12 4.34
C ALA A 150 8.32 9.95 4.79
N ASN A 151 8.76 8.69 4.84
CA ASN A 151 10.11 8.31 5.26
C ASN A 151 10.80 7.44 4.19
N PRO A 152 11.11 8.01 3.01
CA PRO A 152 11.62 7.23 1.87
C PRO A 152 12.98 6.56 2.13
N MET A 153 13.78 7.01 3.11
CA MET A 153 15.00 6.30 3.53
C MET A 153 14.76 5.00 4.31
N VAL A 154 13.53 4.75 4.79
CA VAL A 154 13.15 3.50 5.46
C VAL A 154 12.20 2.66 4.61
N SER A 155 11.22 3.30 3.95
CA SER A 155 10.19 2.60 3.17
C SER A 155 10.60 2.32 1.72
N ASN A 156 11.81 2.73 1.30
CA ASN A 156 12.22 2.77 -0.11
C ASN A 156 11.23 3.54 -1.00
N GLY A 157 10.62 4.60 -0.46
CA GLY A 157 9.63 5.44 -1.14
C GLY A 157 8.30 4.73 -1.43
N SER A 158 7.35 4.76 -0.48
CA SER A 158 5.98 4.26 -0.75
C SER A 158 5.41 5.00 -1.99
N LEU A 159 4.96 4.27 -3.01
CA LEU A 159 4.64 4.82 -4.35
C LEU A 159 5.75 5.74 -4.92
N LEU A 160 7.00 5.38 -4.71
CA LEU A 160 8.21 6.08 -5.19
C LEU A 160 9.36 5.07 -5.26
N THR A 161 9.42 4.32 -6.34
CA THR A 161 10.45 3.30 -6.58
C THR A 161 11.75 3.98 -6.98
N ALA A 162 12.61 4.19 -5.99
CA ALA A 162 13.87 4.91 -6.13
C ALA A 162 14.97 4.24 -5.28
N PRO A 163 15.66 3.22 -5.82
CA PRO A 163 16.77 2.56 -5.13
C PRO A 163 17.85 3.57 -4.71
N GLY A 164 18.47 3.36 -3.55
CA GLY A 164 19.57 4.21 -3.08
C GLY A 164 19.11 5.59 -2.60
N MET A 165 17.91 5.70 -2.03
CA MET A 165 17.32 6.98 -1.59
C MET A 165 18.28 7.87 -0.76
N ARG A 166 19.05 7.29 0.17
CA ARG A 166 20.07 8.04 0.93
C ARG A 166 21.07 8.75 0.01
N ALA A 167 21.59 8.04 -0.99
CA ALA A 167 22.55 8.60 -1.94
C ALA A 167 21.91 9.66 -2.84
N ARG A 168 20.65 9.47 -3.26
CA ARG A 168 19.89 10.41 -4.09
C ARG A 168 19.56 11.71 -3.37
N LEU A 169 19.07 11.64 -2.14
CA LEU A 169 18.85 12.84 -1.30
C LEU A 169 20.16 13.56 -0.98
N GLY A 170 21.24 12.81 -0.74
CA GLY A 170 22.58 13.40 -0.59
C GLY A 170 23.07 14.08 -1.88
N ALA A 171 22.78 13.50 -3.05
CA ALA A 171 23.11 14.11 -4.35
C ALA A 171 22.29 15.38 -4.60
N LEU A 172 21.02 15.41 -4.19
CA LEU A 172 20.17 16.60 -4.21
C LEU A 172 20.79 17.77 -3.47
N ARG A 173 21.28 17.51 -2.26
CA ARG A 173 21.92 18.55 -1.44
C ARG A 173 23.28 18.97 -2.01
N ARG A 174 24.09 18.02 -2.50
CA ARG A 174 25.41 18.32 -3.10
C ARG A 174 25.33 19.21 -4.34
N ARG A 175 24.24 19.15 -5.11
CA ARG A 175 24.00 20.05 -6.26
C ARG A 175 23.32 21.37 -5.88
N GLY A 176 23.28 21.70 -4.58
CA GLY A 176 22.69 22.95 -4.06
C GLY A 176 21.18 22.91 -3.86
N GLY A 177 20.54 21.74 -3.98
CA GLY A 177 19.11 21.60 -3.71
C GLY A 177 18.80 21.55 -2.22
N ARG A 178 17.54 21.84 -1.86
CA ARG A 178 17.04 21.83 -0.47
C ARG A 178 16.05 20.69 -0.24
N LEU A 179 16.18 20.01 0.90
CA LEU A 179 15.29 18.97 1.38
C LEU A 179 14.58 19.41 2.66
N ILE A 180 13.26 19.51 2.61
CA ILE A 180 12.42 19.91 3.75
C ILE A 180 11.50 18.75 4.08
N VAL A 181 11.37 18.42 5.37
CA VAL A 181 10.50 17.34 5.85
C VAL A 181 9.50 17.88 6.87
N VAL A 182 8.22 17.64 6.62
CA VAL A 182 7.11 17.89 7.54
C VAL A 182 6.62 16.54 8.07
N ASP A 183 6.89 16.26 9.34
CA ASP A 183 6.56 14.97 9.97
C ASP A 183 6.53 15.17 11.49
N PRO A 184 5.55 14.66 12.25
CA PRO A 184 5.56 14.76 13.72
C PRO A 184 6.81 14.15 14.36
N ASN A 185 7.44 13.20 13.68
CA ASN A 185 8.65 12.52 14.13
C ASN A 185 9.86 13.01 13.33
N ARG A 186 11.01 13.15 14.00
CA ARG A 186 12.32 13.34 13.38
C ARG A 186 12.81 12.02 12.79
N THR A 187 12.11 11.55 11.77
CA THR A 187 12.36 10.30 11.04
C THR A 187 13.76 10.25 10.45
N ARG A 188 14.19 9.08 9.98
CA ARG A 188 15.49 8.94 9.28
C ARG A 188 15.61 9.97 8.13
N THR A 189 14.56 10.16 7.33
CA THR A 189 14.54 11.19 6.28
C THR A 189 14.67 12.59 6.85
N ALA A 190 13.94 12.93 7.91
CA ALA A 190 14.03 14.25 8.57
C ALA A 190 15.43 14.52 9.15
N GLN A 191 16.12 13.53 9.71
CA GLN A 191 17.49 13.66 10.21
C GLN A 191 18.49 14.02 9.10
N GLY A 192 18.21 13.64 7.85
CA GLY A 192 19.03 13.96 6.68
C GLY A 192 18.60 15.24 5.94
N ALA A 193 17.50 15.87 6.36
CA ALA A 193 16.92 17.06 5.75
C ALA A 193 17.67 18.33 6.16
N ASP A 194 17.51 19.38 5.36
CA ASP A 194 17.99 20.72 5.72
C ASP A 194 17.07 21.34 6.79
N GLU A 195 15.77 21.01 6.74
CA GLU A 195 14.77 21.51 7.68
C GLU A 195 13.74 20.44 8.04
N HIS A 196 13.28 20.46 9.30
CA HIS A 196 12.26 19.56 9.83
C HIS A 196 11.19 20.36 10.57
N TYR A 197 9.92 20.17 10.20
CA TYR A 197 8.77 20.76 10.86
C TYR A 197 7.94 19.68 11.58
N PRO A 198 7.94 19.65 12.93
CA PRO A 198 7.21 18.68 13.74
C PRO A 198 5.72 18.99 13.82
N ILE A 199 5.03 18.83 12.69
CA ILE A 199 3.60 19.12 12.54
C ILE A 199 2.75 18.32 13.55
N ARG A 200 1.62 18.90 13.97
CA ARG A 200 0.60 18.15 14.69
C ARG A 200 -0.02 17.07 13.79
N PRO A 201 -0.07 15.80 14.22
CA PRO A 201 -0.68 14.72 13.43
C PRO A 201 -2.11 15.05 12.98
N GLY A 202 -2.43 14.78 11.71
CA GLY A 202 -3.75 14.97 11.13
C GLY A 202 -4.08 16.40 10.70
N THR A 203 -3.09 17.29 10.67
CA THR A 203 -3.28 18.71 10.27
C THR A 203 -2.58 19.08 8.97
N ASP A 204 -2.04 18.08 8.26
CA ASP A 204 -1.30 18.25 7.01
C ASP A 204 -2.12 18.94 5.92
N ALA A 205 -3.40 18.58 5.77
CA ALA A 205 -4.30 19.22 4.82
C ALA A 205 -4.50 20.72 5.10
N LEU A 206 -4.48 21.14 6.37
CA LEU A 206 -4.57 22.56 6.74
C LEU A 206 -3.29 23.31 6.33
N LEU A 207 -2.12 22.73 6.60
CA LEU A 207 -0.84 23.30 6.19
C LEU A 207 -0.80 23.45 4.66
N LEU A 208 -1.14 22.39 3.92
CA LEU A 208 -1.14 22.39 2.46
C LEU A 208 -2.12 23.42 1.88
N ALA A 209 -3.33 23.53 2.43
CA ALA A 209 -4.31 24.55 2.03
C ALA A 209 -3.78 25.96 2.28
N SER A 210 -3.02 26.16 3.36
CA SER A 210 -2.39 27.44 3.67
C SER A 210 -1.25 27.79 2.71
N LEU A 211 -0.45 26.80 2.30
CA LEU A 211 0.56 27.01 1.26
C LEU A 211 -0.08 27.46 -0.06
N VAL A 212 -1.17 26.79 -0.48
CA VAL A 212 -1.95 27.17 -1.67
C VAL A 212 -2.51 28.59 -1.52
N GLN A 213 -3.09 28.92 -0.37
CA GLN A 213 -3.63 30.24 -0.08
C GLN A 213 -2.55 31.33 -0.20
N VAL A 214 -1.33 31.08 0.30
CA VAL A 214 -0.21 32.03 0.18
C VAL A 214 0.17 32.24 -1.29
N LEU A 215 0.22 31.16 -2.10
CA LEU A 215 0.53 31.30 -3.53
C LEU A 215 -0.46 32.23 -4.24
N PHE A 216 -1.75 32.11 -3.95
CA PHE A 216 -2.76 33.02 -4.50
C PHE A 216 -2.62 34.45 -3.96
N SER A 217 -2.56 34.61 -2.63
CA SER A 217 -2.54 35.94 -2.00
C SER A 217 -1.31 36.78 -2.34
N GLU A 218 -0.19 36.13 -2.68
CA GLU A 218 1.05 36.79 -3.11
C GLU A 218 1.27 36.79 -4.63
N GLY A 219 0.29 36.33 -5.42
CA GLY A 219 0.38 36.33 -6.89
C GLY A 219 1.51 35.46 -7.45
N ARG A 220 1.74 34.28 -6.84
CA ARG A 220 2.85 33.35 -7.16
C ARG A 220 2.43 32.14 -7.97
N ILE A 221 1.30 32.23 -8.68
CA ILE A 221 0.81 31.14 -9.53
C ILE A 221 1.56 31.17 -10.87
N ASP A 222 2.14 30.04 -11.22
CA ASP A 222 2.72 29.78 -12.54
C ASP A 222 2.26 28.40 -13.00
N LEU A 223 1.40 28.32 -14.00
CA LEU A 223 0.94 27.04 -14.55
C LEU A 223 1.90 26.45 -15.60
N GLY A 224 2.93 27.22 -15.97
CA GLY A 224 3.90 26.88 -17.00
C GLY A 224 3.25 26.40 -18.30
N ARG A 225 3.86 25.38 -18.92
CA ARG A 225 3.38 24.77 -20.18
C ARG A 225 2.00 24.12 -20.08
N LEU A 226 1.50 23.86 -18.87
CA LEU A 226 0.25 23.13 -18.66
C LEU A 226 -0.96 24.06 -18.57
N GLY A 227 -0.79 25.39 -18.54
CA GLY A 227 -1.89 26.36 -18.42
C GLY A 227 -3.11 26.06 -19.31
N PRO A 228 -2.95 25.81 -20.62
CA PRO A 228 -4.08 25.47 -21.51
C PRO A 228 -4.82 24.16 -21.15
N HIS A 229 -4.17 23.28 -20.39
CA HIS A 229 -4.63 21.94 -20.00
C HIS A 229 -5.07 21.86 -18.53
N VAL A 230 -5.24 22.99 -17.85
CA VAL A 230 -5.68 23.03 -16.44
C VAL A 230 -7.07 23.66 -16.35
N ARG A 231 -7.92 23.16 -15.46
CA ARG A 231 -9.23 23.75 -15.11
C ARG A 231 -9.42 23.81 -13.60
N GLY A 232 -10.23 24.77 -13.15
CA GLY A 232 -10.66 24.87 -11.74
C GLY A 232 -9.73 25.67 -10.83
N VAL A 233 -8.78 26.45 -11.39
CA VAL A 233 -7.83 27.27 -10.63
C VAL A 233 -8.57 28.28 -9.74
N GLU A 234 -9.57 28.95 -10.29
CA GLU A 234 -10.37 29.97 -9.60
C GLU A 234 -11.18 29.35 -8.45
N THR A 235 -11.68 28.12 -8.64
CA THR A 235 -12.38 27.39 -7.58
C THR A 235 -11.42 27.00 -6.45
N VAL A 236 -10.20 26.56 -6.77
CA VAL A 236 -9.17 26.28 -5.75
C VAL A 236 -8.85 27.54 -4.95
N GLU A 237 -8.68 28.69 -5.60
CA GLU A 237 -8.48 29.98 -4.92
C GLU A 237 -9.62 30.28 -3.94
N GLN A 238 -10.86 30.14 -4.41
CA GLN A 238 -12.05 30.42 -3.59
C GLN A 238 -12.11 29.53 -2.35
N VAL A 239 -11.93 28.20 -2.50
CA VAL A 239 -12.07 27.29 -1.36
C VAL A 239 -10.92 27.37 -0.38
N THR A 240 -9.73 27.78 -0.83
CA THR A 240 -8.53 27.90 0.03
C THR A 240 -8.37 29.27 0.70
N ARG A 241 -9.16 30.28 0.31
CA ARG A 241 -9.04 31.68 0.78
C ARG A 241 -8.98 31.85 2.30
N GLU A 242 -9.74 31.05 3.06
CA GLU A 242 -9.85 31.16 4.52
C GLU A 242 -8.69 30.52 5.30
N PHE A 243 -7.82 29.75 4.63
CA PHE A 243 -6.72 29.05 5.28
C PHE A 243 -5.47 29.93 5.37
N SER A 244 -5.61 31.17 5.84
CA SER A 244 -4.44 32.05 6.03
C SER A 244 -3.42 31.44 7.00
N PRO A 245 -2.13 31.78 6.88
CA PRO A 245 -1.09 31.31 7.80
C PRO A 245 -1.43 31.57 9.27
N GLU A 246 -2.05 32.71 9.59
CA GLU A 246 -2.49 33.07 10.95
C GLU A 246 -3.57 32.13 11.49
N THR A 247 -4.53 31.76 10.65
CA THR A 247 -5.63 30.85 11.01
C THR A 247 -5.13 29.43 11.19
N VAL A 248 -4.19 28.99 10.35
CA VAL A 248 -3.71 27.61 10.31
C VAL A 248 -2.60 27.33 11.32
N ALA A 249 -1.69 28.27 11.55
CA ALA A 249 -0.51 28.08 12.41
C ALA A 249 -0.83 27.51 13.82
N PRO A 250 -1.86 28.01 14.55
CA PRO A 250 -2.23 27.48 15.86
C PRO A 250 -2.82 26.07 15.82
N ARG A 251 -3.14 25.52 14.65
CA ARG A 251 -3.75 24.20 14.46
C ARG A 251 -2.69 23.15 14.16
N CYS A 252 -1.75 23.48 13.28
CA CYS A 252 -0.70 22.58 12.82
C CYS A 252 0.60 22.66 13.63
N ASP A 253 0.73 23.66 14.52
CA ASP A 253 1.93 23.95 15.29
C ASP A 253 3.14 24.29 14.38
N VAL A 254 2.89 24.95 13.24
CA VAL A 254 3.90 25.52 12.33
C VAL A 254 3.72 27.04 12.29
N PRO A 255 4.76 27.86 12.60
CA PRO A 255 4.60 29.31 12.66
C PRO A 255 4.13 29.93 11.33
N ALA A 256 3.27 30.94 11.40
CA ALA A 256 2.70 31.60 10.21
C ALA A 256 3.77 32.19 9.27
N ALA A 257 4.88 32.68 9.81
CA ALA A 257 6.02 33.16 9.02
C ALA A 257 6.69 32.03 8.24
N GLU A 258 6.81 30.84 8.84
CA GLU A 258 7.40 29.66 8.22
C GLU A 258 6.50 29.11 7.11
N ILE A 259 5.17 29.09 7.32
CA ILE A 259 4.21 28.71 6.27
C ILE A 259 4.39 29.60 5.03
N ARG A 260 4.49 30.93 5.22
CA ARG A 260 4.75 31.85 4.11
C ARG A 260 6.09 31.58 3.44
N ARG A 261 7.15 31.39 4.24
CA ARG A 261 8.49 31.10 3.72
C ARG A 261 8.49 29.83 2.87
N LEU A 262 7.86 28.75 3.34
CA LEU A 262 7.76 27.49 2.60
C LEU A 262 7.05 27.67 1.25
N ALA A 263 5.94 28.42 1.20
CA ALA A 263 5.23 28.69 -0.05
C ALA A 263 6.07 29.56 -1.01
N ARG A 264 6.76 30.58 -0.49
CA ARG A 264 7.64 31.45 -1.28
C ARG A 264 8.83 30.69 -1.85
N ASP A 265 9.51 29.90 -1.00
CA ASP A 265 10.66 29.09 -1.38
C ASP A 265 10.27 28.04 -2.43
N LEU A 266 9.10 27.40 -2.26
CA LEU A 266 8.55 26.45 -3.24
C LEU A 266 8.31 27.11 -4.60
N ALA A 267 7.68 28.29 -4.64
CA ALA A 267 7.39 29.01 -5.88
C ALA A 267 8.64 29.60 -6.55
N ALA A 268 9.65 29.99 -5.76
CA ALA A 268 10.88 30.59 -6.26
C ALA A 268 11.92 29.55 -6.74
N ALA A 269 11.78 28.29 -6.32
CA ALA A 269 12.72 27.24 -6.67
C ALA A 269 12.72 26.95 -8.20
N PRO A 270 13.88 26.83 -8.85
CA PRO A 270 13.97 26.57 -10.30
C PRO A 270 13.26 25.29 -10.77
N ALA A 271 13.28 24.27 -9.91
CA ALA A 271 12.54 23.01 -10.08
C ALA A 271 12.25 22.40 -8.71
N ALA A 272 10.97 22.18 -8.41
CA ALA A 272 10.54 21.71 -7.10
C ALA A 272 9.56 20.55 -7.19
N ALA A 273 9.47 19.75 -6.14
CA ALA A 273 8.44 18.73 -6.01
C ALA A 273 7.91 18.68 -4.58
N VAL A 274 6.59 18.59 -4.46
CA VAL A 274 5.91 18.28 -3.19
C VAL A 274 5.50 16.81 -3.23
N TYR A 275 5.83 16.06 -2.17
CA TYR A 275 5.59 14.63 -2.06
C TYR A 275 5.06 14.27 -0.68
N GLY A 276 4.05 13.40 -0.60
CA GLY A 276 3.57 12.88 0.68
C GLY A 276 2.98 11.47 0.56
N ARG A 277 2.97 10.72 1.67
CA ARG A 277 2.61 9.29 1.70
C ARG A 277 1.86 8.88 2.97
N THR A 278 2.04 7.64 3.45
CA THR A 278 1.18 6.98 4.44
C THR A 278 0.85 7.85 5.66
N GLY A 279 1.76 8.72 6.13
CA GLY A 279 1.50 9.66 7.21
C GLY A 279 0.43 10.72 6.92
N THR A 280 0.31 11.17 5.66
CA THR A 280 -0.78 12.05 5.20
C THR A 280 -1.99 11.25 4.71
N CYS A 281 -1.83 10.02 4.23
CA CYS A 281 -2.93 9.22 3.67
C CYS A 281 -3.85 8.65 4.76
N THR A 282 -3.31 8.15 5.87
CA THR A 282 -4.08 7.45 6.92
C THR A 282 -4.61 8.41 7.99
N GLN A 283 -5.20 9.51 7.52
CA GLN A 283 -5.76 10.63 8.27
C GLN A 283 -7.17 10.97 7.74
N ARG A 284 -7.99 11.68 8.53
CA ARG A 284 -9.37 12.03 8.15
C ARG A 284 -9.47 12.80 6.83
N PHE A 285 -8.47 13.61 6.49
CA PHE A 285 -8.43 14.41 5.26
C PHE A 285 -7.31 13.96 4.32
N GLY A 286 -7.03 12.65 4.28
CA GLY A 286 -5.93 12.11 3.48
C GLY A 286 -6.10 12.30 1.98
N THR A 287 -7.34 12.27 1.47
CA THR A 287 -7.61 12.47 0.04
C THR A 287 -7.44 13.95 -0.32
N VAL A 288 -7.93 14.85 0.53
CA VAL A 288 -7.74 16.31 0.38
C VAL A 288 -6.25 16.67 0.48
N ALA A 289 -5.49 16.08 1.41
CA ALA A 289 -4.05 16.29 1.50
C ALA A 289 -3.32 15.81 0.23
N SER A 290 -3.70 14.64 -0.30
CA SER A 290 -3.12 14.10 -1.54
C SER A 290 -3.41 14.99 -2.76
N TRP A 291 -4.62 15.53 -2.83
CA TRP A 291 -5.03 16.50 -3.86
C TRP A 291 -4.26 17.82 -3.73
N LEU A 292 -4.17 18.40 -2.53
CA LEU A 292 -3.47 19.67 -2.33
C LEU A 292 -1.97 19.59 -2.63
N ILE A 293 -1.34 18.43 -2.43
CA ILE A 293 0.04 18.17 -2.88
C ILE A 293 0.15 18.33 -4.41
N ASP A 294 -0.76 17.72 -5.17
CA ASP A 294 -0.75 17.83 -6.62
C ASP A 294 -1.15 19.23 -7.11
N VAL A 295 -2.08 19.89 -6.42
CA VAL A 295 -2.42 21.31 -6.66
C VAL A 295 -1.17 22.19 -6.51
N LEU A 296 -0.39 22.03 -5.45
CA LEU A 296 0.86 22.80 -5.27
C LEU A 296 1.85 22.55 -6.40
N ASN A 297 2.00 21.30 -6.85
CA ASN A 297 2.86 20.98 -8.00
C ASN A 297 2.35 21.64 -9.30
N VAL A 298 1.03 21.72 -9.50
CA VAL A 298 0.44 22.37 -10.69
C VAL A 298 0.56 23.89 -10.63
N LEU A 299 0.17 24.50 -9.51
CA LEU A 299 0.15 25.96 -9.34
C LEU A 299 1.54 26.61 -9.33
N THR A 300 2.60 25.82 -9.14
CA THR A 300 4.00 26.27 -9.21
C THR A 300 4.70 25.83 -10.50
N GLY A 301 3.96 25.25 -11.45
CA GLY A 301 4.47 24.93 -12.78
C GLY A 301 5.41 23.73 -12.78
N ASN A 302 5.39 22.96 -11.69
CA ASN A 302 6.28 21.85 -11.39
C ASN A 302 5.69 20.48 -11.76
N LEU A 303 4.41 20.39 -12.12
CA LEU A 303 3.83 19.15 -12.61
C LEU A 303 4.39 18.82 -14.01
N ASP A 304 4.82 17.58 -14.16
CA ASP A 304 5.25 16.91 -15.39
C ASP A 304 6.36 17.65 -16.16
N ARG A 305 7.36 18.15 -15.44
CA ARG A 305 8.58 18.72 -16.01
C ARG A 305 9.83 18.13 -15.34
N PRO A 306 10.98 18.09 -16.03
CA PRO A 306 12.24 17.70 -15.39
C PRO A 306 12.52 18.51 -14.11
N GLY A 307 12.88 17.79 -13.04
CA GLY A 307 13.10 18.28 -11.69
C GLY A 307 11.81 18.54 -10.88
N GLY A 308 10.64 18.36 -11.50
CA GLY A 308 9.33 18.52 -10.90
C GLY A 308 8.70 17.21 -10.40
N ALA A 309 7.38 17.19 -10.28
CA ALA A 309 6.59 15.98 -10.04
C ALA A 309 6.16 15.36 -11.38
N MET A 310 6.73 14.24 -11.80
CA MET A 310 6.58 13.64 -13.13
C MET A 310 5.89 12.27 -13.09
N PHE A 311 5.45 11.77 -14.24
CA PHE A 311 4.84 10.44 -14.33
C PHE A 311 5.83 9.40 -14.87
N ALA A 312 5.75 8.16 -14.37
CA ALA A 312 6.44 7.03 -14.97
C ALA A 312 5.78 6.61 -16.30
N ARG A 313 6.57 6.07 -17.21
CA ARG A 313 6.13 5.45 -18.46
C ARG A 313 6.51 3.96 -18.41
N PRO A 314 5.76 3.12 -17.68
CA PRO A 314 6.03 1.69 -17.57
C PRO A 314 5.97 1.00 -18.93
N ALA A 315 6.74 -0.07 -19.09
CA ALA A 315 6.73 -0.86 -20.32
C ALA A 315 5.51 -1.80 -20.40
N ALA A 316 5.10 -2.40 -19.28
CA ALA A 316 3.82 -3.07 -19.14
C ALA A 316 2.87 -2.15 -18.37
N ASP A 317 1.90 -1.54 -19.07
CA ASP A 317 1.12 -0.42 -18.54
C ASP A 317 -0.29 -0.85 -18.09
N LEU A 318 -0.51 -0.89 -16.78
CA LEU A 318 -1.81 -1.24 -16.17
C LEU A 318 -2.89 -0.20 -16.45
N ARG A 319 -2.53 1.03 -16.86
CA ARG A 319 -3.52 2.06 -17.23
C ARG A 319 -4.32 1.64 -18.46
N LEU A 320 -3.74 0.82 -19.33
CA LEU A 320 -4.40 0.28 -20.52
C LEU A 320 -5.56 -0.67 -20.16
N VAL A 321 -5.43 -1.46 -19.09
CA VAL A 321 -6.49 -2.38 -18.62
C VAL A 321 -7.74 -1.62 -18.16
N THR A 322 -7.58 -0.35 -17.80
CA THR A 322 -8.66 0.55 -17.39
C THR A 322 -9.02 1.61 -18.45
N ALA A 323 -8.35 1.61 -19.61
CA ALA A 323 -8.54 2.60 -20.66
C ALA A 323 -9.95 2.46 -21.24
N GLY A 324 -10.83 3.41 -20.90
CA GLY A 324 -12.26 3.39 -21.27
C GLY A 324 -13.21 3.57 -20.09
N ARG A 325 -12.72 3.46 -18.85
CA ARG A 325 -13.51 3.80 -17.64
C ARG A 325 -13.41 5.29 -17.35
N THR A 326 -14.01 6.13 -18.20
CA THR A 326 -14.07 7.58 -17.96
C THR A 326 -15.05 7.91 -16.84
N GLY A 327 -14.72 8.89 -15.99
CA GLY A 327 -15.62 9.39 -14.95
C GLY A 327 -16.08 8.32 -13.94
N THR A 328 -15.17 7.77 -13.16
CA THR A 328 -15.54 6.81 -12.11
C THR A 328 -16.19 7.54 -10.93
N ALA A 329 -17.51 7.35 -10.81
CA ALA A 329 -18.21 7.68 -9.58
C ALA A 329 -17.69 6.78 -8.45
N ILE A 330 -17.35 7.40 -7.31
CA ILE A 330 -17.21 6.70 -6.02
C ILE A 330 -18.60 6.50 -5.41
N GLY A 331 -18.74 5.49 -4.56
CA GLY A 331 -20.00 5.19 -3.88
C GLY A 331 -21.07 4.59 -4.78
N ARG A 332 -20.69 3.84 -5.82
CA ARG A 332 -21.64 3.15 -6.72
C ARG A 332 -22.47 2.10 -5.98
N TRP A 333 -21.88 1.52 -4.95
CA TRP A 333 -22.56 0.76 -3.91
C TRP A 333 -21.99 1.16 -2.54
N ARG A 334 -22.55 0.57 -1.48
CA ARG A 334 -22.17 0.85 -0.10
C ARG A 334 -22.00 -0.44 0.69
N SER A 335 -21.20 -0.40 1.75
CA SER A 335 -21.21 -1.44 2.77
C SER A 335 -22.62 -1.53 3.37
N ARG A 336 -23.05 -2.73 3.73
CA ARG A 336 -24.41 -3.01 4.18
C ARG A 336 -24.66 -2.47 5.58
N VAL A 337 -23.70 -2.60 6.49
CA VAL A 337 -23.92 -2.28 7.91
C VAL A 337 -23.83 -0.77 8.16
N ARG A 338 -22.67 -0.17 7.88
CA ARG A 338 -22.45 1.26 8.14
C ARG A 338 -22.75 2.17 6.96
N GLY A 339 -23.07 1.64 5.78
CA GLY A 339 -23.38 2.45 4.59
C GLY A 339 -22.17 3.18 4.01
N ALA A 340 -20.94 2.70 4.27
CA ALA A 340 -19.72 3.33 3.78
C ALA A 340 -19.62 3.19 2.25
N PRO A 341 -19.28 4.27 1.51
CA PRO A 341 -19.25 4.22 0.06
C PRO A 341 -18.10 3.35 -0.45
N GLU A 342 -18.36 2.62 -1.54
CA GLU A 342 -17.31 2.01 -2.35
C GLU A 342 -16.33 3.04 -2.91
N THR A 343 -15.07 2.64 -3.05
CA THR A 343 -14.03 3.44 -3.70
C THR A 343 -13.20 2.60 -4.66
N LEU A 344 -13.18 2.96 -5.95
CA LEU A 344 -12.33 2.36 -6.98
C LEU A 344 -12.38 0.82 -7.08
N GLY A 345 -13.53 0.23 -6.75
CA GLY A 345 -13.84 -1.19 -6.83
C GLY A 345 -13.86 -1.91 -5.48
N GLU A 346 -13.53 -1.24 -4.37
CA GLU A 346 -13.38 -1.85 -3.05
C GLU A 346 -14.17 -1.12 -1.96
N LEU A 347 -14.58 -1.87 -0.94
CA LEU A 347 -15.14 -1.34 0.30
C LEU A 347 -14.02 -1.08 1.33
N PRO A 348 -14.24 -0.17 2.30
CA PRO A 348 -13.29 0.08 3.37
C PRO A 348 -12.98 -1.19 4.17
N LEU A 349 -11.70 -1.54 4.34
CA LEU A 349 -11.29 -2.69 5.17
C LEU A 349 -11.83 -2.60 6.62
N ALA A 350 -12.01 -1.39 7.12
CA ALA A 350 -12.60 -1.13 8.44
C ALA A 350 -14.07 -1.59 8.59
N CYS A 351 -14.76 -1.91 7.49
CA CYS A 351 -16.11 -2.46 7.48
C CYS A 351 -16.13 -4.00 7.50
N LEU A 352 -15.01 -4.69 7.21
CA LEU A 352 -15.03 -6.14 7.02
C LEU A 352 -15.57 -6.90 8.26
N ALA A 353 -15.17 -6.50 9.47
CA ALA A 353 -15.61 -7.17 10.69
C ALA A 353 -17.14 -7.11 10.87
N GLU A 354 -17.75 -5.95 10.64
CA GLU A 354 -19.20 -5.78 10.74
C GLU A 354 -19.95 -6.47 9.61
N GLU A 355 -19.38 -6.52 8.41
CA GLU A 355 -19.97 -7.25 7.29
C GLU A 355 -20.06 -8.76 7.54
N ILE A 356 -19.15 -9.30 8.36
CA ILE A 356 -19.15 -10.68 8.82
C ILE A 356 -20.07 -10.87 10.04
N ASP A 357 -19.89 -10.09 11.11
CA ASP A 357 -20.50 -10.38 12.43
C ASP A 357 -21.92 -9.86 12.62
N THR A 358 -22.44 -9.05 11.69
CA THR A 358 -23.79 -8.47 11.79
C THR A 358 -24.79 -9.27 10.95
N PRO A 359 -25.77 -9.98 11.54
CA PRO A 359 -26.76 -10.77 10.79
C PRO A 359 -27.58 -9.93 9.80
N GLY A 360 -27.98 -10.53 8.68
CA GLY A 360 -28.88 -9.92 7.70
C GLY A 360 -28.64 -10.38 6.26
N THR A 361 -29.49 -9.95 5.34
CA THR A 361 -29.33 -10.22 3.90
C THR A 361 -28.00 -9.65 3.41
N GLY A 362 -27.18 -10.47 2.74
CA GLY A 362 -25.86 -10.08 2.27
C GLY A 362 -24.76 -10.08 3.34
N GLN A 363 -25.00 -10.70 4.50
CA GLN A 363 -23.94 -11.00 5.48
C GLN A 363 -22.84 -11.84 4.82
N VAL A 364 -21.58 -11.48 5.08
CA VAL A 364 -20.43 -12.24 4.61
C VAL A 364 -20.35 -13.57 5.37
N LYS A 365 -20.44 -14.67 4.62
CA LYS A 365 -20.37 -16.05 5.10
C LYS A 365 -19.08 -16.75 4.69
N ALA A 366 -18.49 -16.35 3.57
CA ALA A 366 -17.19 -16.84 3.15
C ALA A 366 -16.18 -15.71 2.96
N LEU A 367 -14.91 -15.97 3.27
CA LEU A 367 -13.80 -15.05 2.99
C LEU A 367 -12.67 -15.79 2.26
N ILE A 368 -12.26 -15.24 1.12
CA ILE A 368 -11.03 -15.64 0.43
C ILE A 368 -9.96 -14.58 0.76
N THR A 369 -8.84 -14.98 1.36
CA THR A 369 -7.70 -14.08 1.63
C THR A 369 -6.49 -14.48 0.80
N VAL A 370 -5.91 -13.54 0.07
CA VAL A 370 -4.71 -13.76 -0.74
C VAL A 370 -3.55 -12.92 -0.21
N ALA A 371 -2.49 -13.61 0.25
CA ALA A 371 -1.22 -13.07 0.71
C ALA A 371 -1.39 -11.91 1.72
N GLY A 372 -1.99 -12.18 2.87
CA GLY A 372 -2.57 -11.15 3.71
C GLY A 372 -2.73 -11.53 5.18
N ASN A 373 -2.59 -10.52 6.05
CA ASN A 373 -2.81 -10.69 7.50
C ASN A 373 -3.66 -9.53 8.10
N PRO A 374 -4.94 -9.39 7.71
CA PRO A 374 -5.85 -8.38 8.25
C PRO A 374 -6.06 -8.47 9.76
N ALA A 375 -5.90 -9.64 10.41
CA ALA A 375 -5.85 -9.75 11.88
C ALA A 375 -4.69 -8.96 12.53
N ARG A 376 -3.71 -8.52 11.74
CA ARG A 376 -2.64 -7.61 12.17
C ARG A 376 -2.68 -6.26 11.50
N SER A 377 -3.25 -6.16 10.30
CA SER A 377 -3.18 -4.93 9.50
C SER A 377 -4.43 -4.07 9.51
N ALA A 378 -5.61 -4.64 9.76
CA ALA A 378 -6.88 -3.91 9.78
C ALA A 378 -7.10 -3.20 11.13
N PRO A 379 -7.79 -2.04 11.15
CA PRO A 379 -8.24 -1.45 12.41
C PRO A 379 -9.23 -2.37 13.12
N ASN A 380 -9.28 -2.27 14.45
CA ASN A 380 -10.09 -3.09 15.34
C ASN A 380 -9.82 -4.58 15.09
N SER A 381 -8.54 -4.91 15.01
CA SER A 381 -8.05 -6.25 14.69
C SER A 381 -8.63 -7.32 15.61
N SER A 382 -8.87 -7.02 16.89
CA SER A 382 -9.49 -7.95 17.84
C SER A 382 -10.92 -8.32 17.45
N ARG A 383 -11.74 -7.35 17.03
CA ARG A 383 -13.10 -7.63 16.53
C ARG A 383 -13.04 -8.42 15.23
N LEU A 384 -12.14 -8.06 14.33
CA LEU A 384 -12.00 -8.75 13.05
C LEU A 384 -11.57 -10.22 13.23
N ALA A 385 -10.59 -10.49 14.09
CA ALA A 385 -10.18 -11.85 14.42
C ALA A 385 -11.35 -12.66 15.02
N ALA A 386 -12.12 -12.07 15.94
CA ALA A 386 -13.33 -12.71 16.49
C ALA A 386 -14.43 -12.93 15.43
N ALA A 387 -14.54 -12.07 14.43
CA ALA A 387 -15.50 -12.22 13.35
C ALA A 387 -15.14 -13.40 12.42
N PHE A 388 -13.85 -13.70 12.23
CA PHE A 388 -13.43 -14.85 11.40
C PHE A 388 -13.97 -16.19 11.90
N GLU A 389 -14.15 -16.36 13.22
CA GLU A 389 -14.76 -17.55 13.82
C GLU A 389 -16.25 -17.75 13.44
N GLN A 390 -16.90 -16.75 12.85
CA GLN A 390 -18.30 -16.82 12.44
C GLN A 390 -18.49 -17.16 10.95
N LEU A 391 -17.40 -17.27 10.19
CA LEU A 391 -17.46 -17.61 8.77
C LEU A 391 -17.79 -19.10 8.59
N ASP A 392 -18.65 -19.41 7.63
CA ASP A 392 -18.97 -20.79 7.22
C ASP A 392 -17.81 -21.40 6.40
N LEU A 393 -17.04 -20.53 5.73
CA LEU A 393 -15.85 -20.91 4.96
C LEU A 393 -14.81 -19.79 4.97
N MET A 394 -13.55 -20.15 5.16
CA MET A 394 -12.43 -19.22 4.98
C MET A 394 -11.33 -19.95 4.22
N VAL A 395 -10.95 -19.38 3.08
CA VAL A 395 -9.89 -19.92 2.21
C VAL A 395 -8.73 -18.92 2.22
N SER A 396 -7.56 -19.39 2.61
CA SER A 396 -6.37 -18.54 2.67
C SER A 396 -5.29 -19.06 1.74
N LEU A 397 -4.78 -18.21 0.85
CA LEU A 397 -3.56 -18.46 0.07
C LEU A 397 -2.42 -17.64 0.68
N ASP A 398 -1.50 -18.30 1.38
CA ASP A 398 -0.40 -17.63 2.10
C ASP A 398 0.82 -18.55 2.29
N LEU A 399 1.93 -17.99 2.79
CA LEU A 399 3.19 -18.71 3.07
C LEU A 399 3.23 -19.30 4.47
N TYR A 400 2.50 -18.72 5.42
CA TYR A 400 2.55 -19.08 6.84
C TYR A 400 1.15 -19.32 7.38
N ARG A 401 1.08 -20.14 8.44
CA ARG A 401 -0.04 -20.13 9.37
C ARG A 401 0.11 -18.92 10.30
N ASN A 402 -0.22 -17.73 9.79
CA ASN A 402 -0.24 -16.46 10.51
C ASN A 402 -1.58 -16.23 11.24
N GLU A 403 -1.71 -15.07 11.91
CA GLU A 403 -2.84 -14.72 12.77
C GLU A 403 -4.18 -14.61 12.05
N THR A 404 -4.19 -14.35 10.76
CA THR A 404 -5.40 -14.44 9.93
C THR A 404 -5.64 -15.88 9.50
N THR A 405 -4.61 -16.49 8.89
CA THR A 405 -4.77 -17.80 8.24
C THR A 405 -4.97 -18.96 9.20
N GLN A 406 -4.64 -18.80 10.49
CA GLN A 406 -4.97 -19.80 11.49
C GLN A 406 -6.48 -20.05 11.56
N HIS A 407 -7.32 -19.05 11.25
CA HIS A 407 -8.78 -19.15 11.20
C HIS A 407 -9.31 -19.82 9.92
N ALA A 408 -8.44 -20.12 8.95
CA ALA A 408 -8.85 -20.71 7.69
C ALA A 408 -9.50 -22.08 7.91
N HIS A 409 -10.49 -22.37 7.07
CA HIS A 409 -11.02 -23.71 6.89
C HIS A 409 -10.14 -24.49 5.91
N VAL A 410 -9.62 -23.80 4.88
CA VAL A 410 -8.66 -24.35 3.93
C VAL A 410 -7.51 -23.35 3.74
N LEU A 411 -6.29 -23.80 4.03
CA LEU A 411 -5.06 -23.02 3.85
C LEU A 411 -4.25 -23.60 2.69
N LEU A 412 -4.06 -22.80 1.64
CA LEU A 412 -3.34 -23.15 0.42
C LEU A 412 -1.93 -22.54 0.46
N PRO A 413 -0.86 -23.33 0.27
CA PRO A 413 0.51 -22.84 0.34
C PRO A 413 0.86 -22.00 -0.90
N ALA A 414 1.48 -20.85 -0.68
CA ALA A 414 2.15 -20.10 -1.74
C ALA A 414 3.58 -20.65 -2.00
N PRO A 415 4.04 -20.72 -3.26
CA PRO A 415 5.43 -21.08 -3.57
C PRO A 415 6.42 -20.05 -3.03
N SER A 416 7.68 -20.47 -2.95
CA SER A 416 8.79 -19.56 -2.64
C SER A 416 8.93 -18.48 -3.71
N PRO A 417 9.25 -17.21 -3.38
CA PRO A 417 9.60 -16.22 -4.40
C PRO A 417 10.76 -16.63 -5.31
N LEU A 418 11.63 -17.54 -4.84
CA LEU A 418 12.79 -18.04 -5.62
C LEU A 418 12.42 -19.10 -6.67
N THR A 419 11.21 -19.67 -6.62
CA THR A 419 10.72 -20.65 -7.60
C THR A 419 9.75 -20.02 -8.62
N LYS A 420 9.57 -18.69 -8.57
CA LYS A 420 8.64 -17.94 -9.42
C LYS A 420 9.39 -16.97 -10.35
N PRO A 421 8.87 -16.70 -11.55
CA PRO A 421 9.31 -15.56 -12.33
C PRO A 421 8.92 -14.24 -11.63
N HIS A 422 9.60 -13.15 -11.96
CA HIS A 422 9.25 -11.83 -11.46
C HIS A 422 9.44 -10.74 -12.51
N TYR A 423 8.47 -9.81 -12.56
CA TYR A 423 8.51 -8.55 -13.27
C TYR A 423 7.84 -7.50 -12.39
N ASP A 424 8.40 -6.29 -12.32
CA ASP A 424 7.83 -5.22 -11.51
C ASP A 424 6.66 -4.52 -12.23
N LEU A 425 5.51 -5.17 -12.22
CA LEU A 425 4.30 -4.70 -12.92
C LEU A 425 3.68 -3.48 -12.23
N PHE A 426 3.46 -3.56 -10.92
CA PHE A 426 2.81 -2.49 -10.16
C PHE A 426 3.76 -1.30 -9.94
N PHE A 427 4.96 -1.54 -9.39
CA PHE A 427 5.86 -0.46 -9.00
C PHE A 427 6.63 0.16 -10.17
N GLY A 428 6.59 -0.45 -11.37
CA GLY A 428 6.97 0.21 -12.62
C GLY A 428 6.22 1.51 -12.88
N HIS A 429 4.99 1.66 -12.39
CA HIS A 429 4.18 2.89 -12.48
C HIS A 429 4.66 3.99 -11.53
N PHE A 430 5.53 3.63 -10.57
CA PHE A 430 6.02 4.52 -9.52
C PHE A 430 7.54 4.67 -9.56
N ALA A 431 8.20 4.22 -10.64
CA ALA A 431 9.64 4.30 -10.80
C ALA A 431 10.10 5.68 -11.26
N ILE A 432 11.23 6.15 -10.69
CA ILE A 432 11.85 7.43 -11.08
C ILE A 432 12.65 7.35 -12.39
N ARG A 433 12.65 6.19 -13.05
CA ARG A 433 13.34 5.93 -14.31
C ARG A 433 12.59 4.82 -15.03
N ASN A 434 12.46 4.94 -16.34
CA ASN A 434 11.71 3.97 -17.13
C ASN A 434 12.60 2.78 -17.46
N THR A 435 12.25 1.60 -16.95
CA THR A 435 13.02 0.37 -17.15
C THR A 435 12.10 -0.83 -17.31
N ALA A 436 12.59 -1.91 -17.93
CA ALA A 436 11.93 -3.21 -17.92
C ALA A 436 12.95 -4.29 -17.52
N THR A 437 12.61 -5.11 -16.54
CA THR A 437 13.47 -6.20 -16.08
C THR A 437 12.62 -7.41 -15.76
N TYR A 438 12.96 -8.53 -16.38
CA TYR A 438 12.35 -9.82 -16.11
C TYR A 438 13.38 -10.70 -15.39
N SER A 439 12.96 -11.35 -14.31
CA SER A 439 13.76 -12.32 -13.56
C SER A 439 13.12 -13.70 -13.68
N ALA A 440 13.85 -14.67 -14.22
CA ALA A 440 13.42 -16.07 -14.25
C ALA A 440 13.44 -16.69 -12.84
N PRO A 441 12.70 -17.79 -12.59
CA PRO A 441 12.87 -18.60 -11.39
C PRO A 441 14.35 -18.96 -11.17
N VAL A 442 14.83 -18.79 -9.95
CA VAL A 442 16.22 -19.14 -9.57
C VAL A 442 16.33 -20.62 -9.23
N LEU A 443 15.26 -21.21 -8.70
CA LEU A 443 15.14 -22.60 -8.34
C LEU A 443 13.98 -23.23 -9.13
N PRO A 444 14.06 -24.54 -9.45
CA PRO A 444 12.93 -25.26 -10.02
C PRO A 444 11.78 -25.36 -8.99
N ALA A 445 10.55 -25.45 -9.48
CA ALA A 445 9.41 -25.82 -8.66
C ALA A 445 9.57 -27.25 -8.11
N GLN A 446 9.01 -27.51 -6.93
CA GLN A 446 9.02 -28.85 -6.35
C GLN A 446 7.92 -29.73 -6.97
N PRO A 447 8.11 -31.06 -7.08
CA PRO A 447 7.06 -31.97 -7.54
C PRO A 447 5.76 -31.82 -6.71
N GLY A 448 4.63 -31.63 -7.37
CA GLY A 448 3.32 -31.45 -6.71
C GLY A 448 3.04 -30.05 -6.13
N GLU A 449 3.98 -29.11 -6.25
CA GLU A 449 3.76 -27.70 -5.92
C GLU A 449 2.90 -27.05 -7.03
N LEU A 450 1.88 -26.28 -6.64
CA LEU A 450 1.12 -25.43 -7.56
C LEU A 450 1.60 -23.99 -7.46
N ALA A 451 1.77 -23.31 -8.59
CA ALA A 451 2.04 -21.88 -8.62
C ALA A 451 0.78 -21.07 -8.19
N ASP A 452 0.96 -19.87 -7.64
CA ASP A 452 -0.16 -19.05 -7.14
C ASP A 452 -1.21 -18.79 -8.21
N TRP A 453 -0.78 -18.55 -9.45
CA TRP A 453 -1.69 -18.33 -10.57
C TRP A 453 -2.53 -19.57 -10.90
N GLN A 454 -1.98 -20.79 -10.77
CA GLN A 454 -2.73 -22.03 -10.97
C GLN A 454 -3.74 -22.25 -9.85
N ILE A 455 -3.37 -21.90 -8.61
CA ILE A 455 -4.28 -21.91 -7.46
C ILE A 455 -5.44 -20.94 -7.72
N LEU A 456 -5.16 -19.70 -8.16
CA LEU A 456 -6.18 -18.71 -8.51
C LEU A 456 -7.04 -19.16 -9.68
N LEU A 457 -6.49 -19.82 -10.71
CA LEU A 457 -7.29 -20.38 -11.81
C LEU A 457 -8.25 -21.47 -11.34
N ARG A 458 -7.83 -22.35 -10.42
CA ARG A 458 -8.73 -23.34 -9.79
C ARG A 458 -9.87 -22.66 -9.04
N LEU A 459 -9.55 -21.63 -8.25
CA LEU A 459 -10.58 -20.83 -7.57
C LEU A 459 -11.52 -20.14 -8.57
N ILE A 460 -10.99 -19.60 -9.68
CA ILE A 460 -11.80 -19.03 -10.77
C ILE A 460 -12.73 -20.08 -11.36
N GLY A 461 -12.25 -21.31 -11.60
CA GLY A 461 -13.07 -22.41 -12.10
C GLY A 461 -14.24 -22.75 -11.19
N ILE A 462 -14.00 -22.81 -9.88
CA ILE A 462 -15.04 -23.02 -8.86
C ILE A 462 -16.04 -21.85 -8.87
N LEU A 463 -15.56 -20.61 -8.80
CA LEU A 463 -16.40 -19.41 -8.83
C LEU A 463 -17.26 -19.32 -10.11
N ALA A 464 -16.71 -19.78 -11.23
CA ALA A 464 -17.39 -19.84 -12.53
C ALA A 464 -18.25 -21.11 -12.72
N ARG A 465 -18.43 -21.94 -11.68
CA ARG A 465 -19.25 -23.16 -11.70
C ARG A 465 -18.76 -24.27 -12.63
N GLN A 466 -17.46 -24.28 -12.93
CA GLN A 466 -16.80 -25.33 -13.71
C GLN A 466 -16.24 -26.45 -12.83
N GLY A 467 -16.23 -26.24 -11.50
CA GLY A 467 -15.83 -27.21 -10.49
C GLY A 467 -14.32 -27.24 -10.19
N ALA A 468 -13.93 -28.00 -9.16
CA ALA A 468 -12.54 -28.12 -8.68
C ALA A 468 -11.55 -28.74 -9.69
N THR A 469 -12.06 -29.48 -10.68
CA THR A 469 -11.28 -30.18 -11.71
C THR A 469 -11.36 -29.51 -13.08
N ALA A 470 -11.80 -28.25 -13.14
CA ALA A 470 -11.88 -27.48 -14.38
C ALA A 470 -10.54 -27.42 -15.12
N ASP A 471 -10.60 -27.35 -16.45
CA ASP A 471 -9.41 -27.23 -17.29
C ASP A 471 -8.75 -25.86 -17.10
N LEU A 472 -7.58 -25.86 -16.44
CA LEU A 472 -6.85 -24.63 -16.14
C LEU A 472 -6.33 -23.94 -17.40
N ASN A 473 -6.05 -24.68 -18.49
CA ASN A 473 -5.60 -24.07 -19.73
C ASN A 473 -6.74 -23.27 -20.37
N ALA A 474 -7.96 -23.84 -20.39
CA ALA A 474 -9.13 -23.14 -20.91
C ALA A 474 -9.46 -21.87 -20.10
N ILE A 475 -9.34 -21.91 -18.78
CA ILE A 475 -9.54 -20.71 -17.94
C ILE A 475 -8.41 -19.70 -18.17
N ASP A 476 -7.16 -20.14 -18.30
CA ASP A 476 -6.03 -19.26 -18.60
C ASP A 476 -6.20 -18.55 -19.96
N ASP A 477 -6.66 -19.28 -20.99
CA ASP A 477 -6.97 -18.73 -22.30
C ASP A 477 -8.06 -17.65 -22.22
N MET A 478 -9.14 -17.90 -21.47
CA MET A 478 -10.19 -16.91 -21.23
C MET A 478 -9.64 -15.65 -20.53
N VAL A 479 -8.72 -15.80 -19.56
CA VAL A 479 -8.08 -14.68 -18.88
C VAL A 479 -7.21 -13.88 -19.86
N ALA A 480 -6.41 -14.57 -20.68
CA ALA A 480 -5.56 -13.96 -21.69
C ALA A 480 -6.36 -13.21 -22.75
N GLU A 481 -7.43 -13.79 -23.28
CA GLU A 481 -8.34 -13.14 -24.21
C GLU A 481 -9.01 -11.90 -23.61
N SER A 482 -9.47 -12.00 -22.37
CA SER A 482 -10.07 -10.86 -21.66
C SER A 482 -9.07 -9.72 -21.49
N LEU A 483 -7.81 -10.04 -21.21
CA LEU A 483 -6.75 -9.03 -21.10
C LEU A 483 -6.43 -8.43 -22.47
N ASN A 484 -6.30 -9.26 -23.51
CA ASN A 484 -6.01 -8.82 -24.88
C ASN A 484 -7.06 -7.82 -25.36
N ARG A 485 -8.35 -8.11 -25.15
CA ARG A 485 -9.45 -7.17 -25.44
C ARG A 485 -9.34 -5.88 -24.64
N ALA A 486 -9.05 -5.97 -23.34
CA ALA A 486 -8.95 -4.80 -22.47
C ALA A 486 -7.81 -3.86 -22.87
N VAL A 487 -6.72 -4.38 -23.43
CA VAL A 487 -5.57 -3.57 -23.88
C VAL A 487 -5.64 -3.17 -25.36
N GLY A 488 -6.76 -3.42 -26.04
CA GLY A 488 -7.00 -2.97 -27.42
C GLY A 488 -6.50 -3.93 -28.52
N GLY A 489 -6.35 -5.22 -28.22
CA GLY A 489 -5.85 -6.25 -29.13
C GLY A 489 -6.62 -6.40 -30.45
N ASP A 490 -7.93 -6.08 -30.47
CA ASP A 490 -8.78 -6.19 -31.67
C ASP A 490 -8.51 -5.09 -32.73
N GLY A 491 -7.61 -4.14 -32.44
CA GLY A 491 -7.31 -2.98 -33.30
C GLY A 491 -5.80 -2.65 -33.41
N GLN A 492 -5.00 -3.55 -33.97
CA GLN A 492 -3.67 -3.30 -34.59
C GLN A 492 -2.54 -2.61 -33.78
N ALA A 493 -2.49 -2.64 -32.44
CA ALA A 493 -1.34 -2.05 -31.71
C ALA A 493 -0.31 -3.05 -31.13
N GLY A 494 -0.72 -4.28 -30.77
CA GLY A 494 0.15 -5.23 -30.04
C GLY A 494 0.28 -6.65 -30.64
N GLY A 495 -0.75 -7.13 -31.33
CA GLY A 495 -0.84 -8.51 -31.86
C GLY A 495 -0.98 -9.58 -30.76
N ASP A 496 -1.25 -10.82 -31.17
CA ASP A 496 -1.36 -11.95 -30.25
C ASP A 496 0.01 -12.32 -29.64
N SER A 497 -0.03 -12.81 -28.40
CA SER A 497 1.17 -13.37 -27.76
C SER A 497 1.46 -14.76 -28.31
N THR A 498 2.73 -15.04 -28.55
CA THR A 498 3.23 -16.34 -29.00
C THR A 498 3.96 -17.10 -27.88
N VAL A 499 3.79 -16.66 -26.62
CA VAL A 499 4.44 -17.27 -25.45
C VAL A 499 3.72 -18.58 -25.10
N GLU A 500 4.46 -19.68 -25.15
CA GLU A 500 3.97 -21.03 -24.84
C GLU A 500 4.91 -21.74 -23.84
N PRO A 501 4.37 -22.55 -22.89
CA PRO A 501 2.94 -22.69 -22.59
C PRO A 501 2.33 -21.40 -22.01
N GLY A 502 1.00 -21.34 -21.87
CA GLY A 502 0.28 -20.24 -21.24
C GLY A 502 0.72 -19.92 -19.80
N GLY A 503 0.04 -18.96 -19.16
CA GLY A 503 0.35 -18.50 -17.80
C GLY A 503 0.76 -17.01 -17.71
N PRO A 504 1.35 -16.59 -16.58
CA PRO A 504 1.57 -15.17 -16.28
C PRO A 504 2.50 -14.47 -17.28
N GLU A 505 3.43 -15.19 -17.89
CA GLU A 505 4.37 -14.66 -18.87
C GLU A 505 3.68 -14.26 -20.18
N ARG A 506 2.66 -15.01 -20.59
CA ARG A 506 1.81 -14.69 -21.73
C ARG A 506 1.03 -13.39 -21.49
N LEU A 507 0.47 -13.23 -20.28
CA LEU A 507 -0.22 -12.00 -19.88
C LEU A 507 0.72 -10.79 -19.83
N LEU A 508 1.94 -10.99 -19.33
CA LEU A 508 2.98 -9.95 -19.34
C LEU A 508 3.39 -9.56 -20.77
N ASP A 509 3.56 -10.53 -21.67
CA ASP A 509 3.89 -10.27 -23.07
C ASP A 509 2.80 -9.45 -23.78
N LEU A 510 1.52 -9.75 -23.55
CA LEU A 510 0.39 -8.93 -24.06
C LEU A 510 0.49 -7.47 -23.58
N LEU A 511 0.81 -7.26 -22.29
CA LEU A 511 0.96 -5.92 -21.73
C LEU A 511 2.19 -5.17 -22.28
N LEU A 512 3.32 -5.86 -22.49
CA LEU A 512 4.52 -5.25 -23.08
C LEU A 512 4.27 -4.82 -24.53
N ARG A 513 3.55 -5.64 -25.29
CA ARG A 513 3.19 -5.36 -26.69
C ARG A 513 2.24 -4.16 -26.81
N ALA A 514 1.22 -4.13 -25.95
CA ALA A 514 0.29 -3.00 -25.87
C ALA A 514 0.94 -1.73 -25.30
N GLY A 515 2.02 -1.91 -24.53
CA GLY A 515 2.78 -0.85 -23.89
C GLY A 515 3.43 0.13 -24.88
N PRO A 516 4.06 1.20 -24.36
CA PRO A 516 4.42 2.36 -25.17
C PRO A 516 5.78 2.25 -25.88
N TYR A 517 6.54 1.17 -25.68
CA TYR A 517 7.89 1.01 -26.22
C TYR A 517 7.90 0.14 -27.47
N ARG A 518 8.81 0.45 -28.39
CA ARG A 518 9.01 -0.26 -29.65
C ARG A 518 10.48 -0.60 -29.82
N ASP A 519 10.78 -1.76 -30.41
CA ASP A 519 12.12 -2.19 -30.79
C ASP A 519 12.17 -2.40 -32.31
N GLY A 520 13.03 -1.65 -33.01
CA GLY A 520 13.06 -1.67 -34.48
C GLY A 520 11.71 -1.31 -35.14
N GLY A 521 10.85 -0.54 -34.46
CA GLY A 521 9.50 -0.21 -34.91
C GLY A 521 8.42 -1.24 -34.54
N GLN A 522 8.80 -2.40 -34.01
CA GLN A 522 7.87 -3.45 -33.57
C GLN A 522 7.50 -3.32 -32.08
N PRO A 523 6.33 -3.81 -31.64
CA PRO A 523 5.97 -3.89 -30.23
C PRO A 523 7.05 -4.58 -29.38
N LEU A 524 7.30 -4.08 -28.17
CA LEU A 524 8.20 -4.73 -27.22
C LEU A 524 7.60 -6.07 -26.77
N THR A 525 8.38 -7.14 -26.78
CA THR A 525 7.95 -8.47 -26.36
C THR A 525 8.72 -8.94 -25.13
N LEU A 526 8.17 -9.92 -24.40
CA LEU A 526 8.85 -10.55 -23.28
C LEU A 526 10.15 -11.26 -23.73
N ALA A 527 10.13 -11.89 -24.91
CA ALA A 527 11.31 -12.52 -25.48
C ALA A 527 12.46 -11.52 -25.60
N ARG A 528 12.17 -10.31 -26.10
CA ARG A 528 13.16 -9.25 -26.20
C ARG A 528 13.63 -8.76 -24.84
N VAL A 529 12.75 -8.58 -23.86
CA VAL A 529 13.14 -8.19 -22.49
C VAL A 529 14.10 -9.21 -21.85
N ARG A 530 13.90 -10.51 -22.11
CA ARG A 530 14.77 -11.59 -21.59
C ARG A 530 16.21 -11.56 -22.11
N GLU A 531 16.44 -10.94 -23.26
CA GLU A 531 17.80 -10.76 -23.81
C GLU A 531 18.63 -9.75 -23.00
N TYR A 532 17.98 -8.99 -22.10
CA TYR A 532 18.61 -7.99 -21.23
C TYR A 532 18.47 -8.42 -19.75
N PRO A 533 19.29 -9.37 -19.25
CA PRO A 533 19.19 -9.88 -17.89
C PRO A 533 19.42 -8.82 -16.80
N ASP A 534 20.16 -7.75 -17.13
CA ASP A 534 20.39 -6.59 -16.25
C ASP A 534 19.27 -5.53 -16.36
N GLY A 535 18.31 -5.75 -17.26
CA GLY A 535 17.20 -4.87 -17.58
C GLY A 535 17.47 -3.93 -18.76
N MET A 536 16.38 -3.46 -19.37
CA MET A 536 16.38 -2.42 -20.39
C MET A 536 16.19 -1.05 -19.73
N ASP A 537 16.97 -0.06 -20.15
CA ASP A 537 16.88 1.33 -19.69
C ASP A 537 16.29 2.22 -20.79
N PHE A 538 15.06 2.70 -20.59
CA PHE A 538 14.38 3.59 -21.53
C PHE A 538 14.59 5.08 -21.21
N GLY A 539 15.48 5.40 -20.27
CA GLY A 539 15.83 6.76 -19.91
C GLY A 539 15.10 7.31 -18.68
N PRO A 540 15.44 8.56 -18.30
CA PRO A 540 14.78 9.25 -17.20
C PRO A 540 13.31 9.54 -17.54
N LEU A 541 12.54 9.97 -16.53
CA LEU A 541 11.17 10.44 -16.77
C LEU A 541 11.17 11.63 -17.74
N SER A 542 10.23 11.60 -18.68
CA SER A 542 9.97 12.66 -19.64
C SER A 542 8.53 13.14 -19.51
N PRO A 543 8.22 14.39 -19.90
CA PRO A 543 6.85 14.90 -19.92
C PRO A 543 5.88 13.99 -20.68
N GLN A 544 4.70 13.73 -20.11
CA GLN A 544 3.65 12.87 -20.68
C GLN A 544 2.29 13.55 -20.85
N LEU A 545 2.06 14.68 -20.18
CA LEU A 545 0.84 15.47 -20.27
C LEU A 545 0.84 16.38 -21.51
N PRO A 546 -0.31 16.51 -22.20
CA PRO A 546 -1.64 16.03 -21.81
C PRO A 546 -1.96 14.57 -22.21
N GLY A 547 -1.08 13.86 -22.90
CA GLY A 547 -1.39 12.61 -23.61
C GLY A 547 -1.84 11.42 -22.74
N ILE A 548 -1.56 11.43 -21.44
CA ILE A 548 -1.98 10.37 -20.50
C ILE A 548 -3.25 10.72 -19.70
N LEU A 549 -3.87 11.88 -19.97
CA LEU A 549 -5.11 12.29 -19.31
C LEU A 549 -6.29 11.49 -19.87
N THR A 550 -7.12 10.99 -18.96
CA THR A 550 -8.36 10.27 -19.30
C THR A 550 -9.57 10.88 -18.57
N THR A 551 -9.42 12.11 -18.08
CA THR A 551 -10.51 12.89 -17.47
C THR A 551 -11.60 13.20 -18.51
N PRO A 552 -12.86 13.40 -18.08
CA PRO A 552 -13.94 13.76 -19.00
C PRO A 552 -13.67 15.00 -19.87
N SER A 553 -12.90 15.98 -19.36
CA SER A 553 -12.56 17.19 -20.12
C SER A 553 -11.29 17.07 -20.97
N GLY A 554 -10.53 15.98 -20.85
CA GLY A 554 -9.18 15.88 -21.42
C GLY A 554 -8.16 16.85 -20.82
N LYS A 555 -8.47 17.45 -19.65
CA LYS A 555 -7.64 18.41 -18.92
C LYS A 555 -7.40 17.95 -17.48
N ILE A 556 -6.42 18.55 -16.81
CA ILE A 556 -6.22 18.39 -15.37
C ILE A 556 -7.40 19.05 -14.65
N GLU A 557 -8.15 18.28 -13.88
CA GLU A 557 -9.26 18.78 -13.06
C GLU A 557 -8.72 19.17 -11.68
N LEU A 558 -8.40 20.45 -11.46
CA LEU A 558 -7.91 20.91 -10.14
C LEU A 558 -9.02 21.06 -9.10
N ALA A 559 -10.28 21.17 -9.51
CA ALA A 559 -11.40 21.32 -8.59
C ALA A 559 -12.50 20.26 -8.82
N PRO A 560 -12.20 18.94 -8.69
CA PRO A 560 -13.25 17.93 -8.77
C PRO A 560 -14.27 18.14 -7.63
N PRO A 561 -15.59 18.12 -7.91
CA PRO A 561 -16.60 18.45 -6.90
C PRO A 561 -16.46 17.69 -5.56
N PRO A 562 -16.21 16.37 -5.52
CA PRO A 562 -16.06 15.66 -4.24
C PRO A 562 -14.92 16.19 -3.35
N LEU A 563 -13.82 16.66 -3.96
CA LEU A 563 -12.68 17.23 -3.23
C LEU A 563 -12.99 18.63 -2.72
N VAL A 564 -13.60 19.46 -3.57
CA VAL A 564 -14.07 20.82 -3.22
C VAL A 564 -15.06 20.75 -2.05
N ASP A 565 -15.99 19.79 -2.06
CA ASP A 565 -16.98 19.61 -1.01
C ASP A 565 -16.33 19.20 0.33
N ASP A 566 -15.34 18.31 0.33
CA ASP A 566 -14.66 17.90 1.58
C ASP A 566 -13.74 19.00 2.14
N VAL A 567 -13.33 20.00 1.34
CA VAL A 567 -12.66 21.22 1.85
C VAL A 567 -13.58 21.99 2.80
N ALA A 568 -14.91 21.96 2.60
CA ALA A 568 -15.83 22.57 3.56
C ALA A 568 -15.73 21.90 4.94
N GLN A 569 -15.57 20.57 4.99
CA GLN A 569 -15.35 19.84 6.24
C GLN A 569 -13.98 20.15 6.84
N LEU A 570 -12.95 20.29 6.01
CA LEU A 570 -11.62 20.75 6.45
C LEU A 570 -11.70 22.14 7.08
N ARG A 571 -12.46 23.07 6.50
CA ARG A 571 -12.70 24.40 7.07
C ARG A 571 -13.41 24.32 8.42
N THR A 572 -14.48 23.53 8.54
CA THR A 572 -15.15 23.29 9.83
C THR A 572 -14.19 22.73 10.88
N SER A 573 -13.18 21.96 10.46
CA SER A 573 -12.17 21.43 11.38
C SER A 573 -11.34 22.52 12.06
N LEU A 574 -11.21 23.73 11.49
CA LEU A 574 -10.52 24.87 12.12
C LEU A 574 -11.18 25.31 13.43
N GLN A 575 -12.51 25.17 13.52
CA GLN A 575 -13.31 25.60 14.67
C GLN A 575 -13.34 24.55 15.79
N ARG A 576 -12.93 23.30 15.54
CA ARG A 576 -13.00 22.24 16.55
C ARG A 576 -12.05 22.54 17.72
N PRO A 577 -12.45 22.38 19.00
CA PRO A 577 -11.55 22.61 20.12
C PRO A 577 -10.31 21.70 20.04
N ARG A 578 -9.15 22.21 20.48
CA ARG A 578 -7.96 21.36 20.64
C ARG A 578 -8.26 20.36 21.76
N LYS A 579 -8.24 19.06 21.44
CA LYS A 579 -8.14 18.03 22.47
C LYS A 579 -6.69 17.97 22.95
N HIS A 580 -6.48 17.96 24.27
CA HIS A 580 -5.17 17.83 24.91
C HIS A 580 -4.79 16.37 25.21
N SER A 581 -5.37 15.42 24.48
CA SER A 581 -5.02 14.00 24.59
C SER A 581 -3.68 13.70 23.92
N MET A 582 -2.96 12.71 24.45
CA MET A 582 -1.88 12.08 23.69
C MET A 582 -2.47 11.47 22.41
N VAL A 583 -1.67 11.42 21.35
CA VAL A 583 -2.05 10.73 20.11
C VAL A 583 -0.99 9.72 19.69
N LEU A 584 -1.43 8.61 19.12
CA LEU A 584 -0.59 7.56 18.57
C LEU A 584 -0.40 7.75 17.06
N VAL A 585 0.84 7.62 16.60
CA VAL A 585 1.21 7.51 15.18
C VAL A 585 1.95 6.20 14.90
N GLY A 586 1.65 5.56 13.78
CA GLY A 586 2.33 4.38 13.32
C GLY A 586 3.74 4.68 12.78
N ARG A 587 4.66 3.72 12.91
CA ARG A 587 5.95 3.75 12.20
C ARG A 587 6.22 2.42 11.48
N ARG A 588 7.02 2.48 10.41
CA ARG A 588 7.53 1.30 9.70
C ARG A 588 8.96 1.00 10.12
N HIS A 589 9.36 -0.26 10.07
CA HIS A 589 10.74 -0.68 10.32
C HIS A 589 11.42 -1.18 9.05
N LEU A 590 12.71 -0.85 8.87
CA LEU A 590 13.44 -1.12 7.63
C LEU A 590 13.57 -2.63 7.32
N ARG A 591 13.62 -3.46 8.36
CA ARG A 591 13.87 -4.92 8.29
C ARG A 591 12.59 -5.76 8.20
N SER A 592 11.42 -5.14 8.13
CA SER A 592 10.15 -5.84 7.96
C SER A 592 9.35 -5.28 6.80
N ASN A 593 8.36 -6.06 6.34
CA ASN A 593 7.33 -5.58 5.43
C ASN A 593 5.96 -5.82 6.08
N ASN A 594 5.45 -4.78 6.74
CA ASN A 594 4.24 -4.87 7.57
C ASN A 594 4.41 -5.98 8.63
N SER A 595 3.50 -6.96 8.71
CA SER A 595 3.60 -8.13 9.58
C SER A 595 4.48 -9.26 9.05
N TRP A 596 5.10 -9.09 7.88
CA TRP A 596 5.92 -10.12 7.25
C TRP A 596 7.40 -9.95 7.59
N MET A 597 8.14 -11.07 7.47
CA MET A 597 9.60 -11.18 7.66
C MET A 597 10.11 -11.14 9.10
N HIS A 598 9.23 -11.03 10.10
CA HIS A 598 9.61 -11.12 11.52
C HIS A 598 10.11 -12.51 11.92
N ASN A 599 9.70 -13.56 11.19
CA ASN A 599 10.15 -14.94 11.44
C ASN A 599 11.54 -15.26 10.86
N LEU A 600 12.14 -14.35 10.10
CA LEU A 600 13.42 -14.63 9.43
C LEU A 600 14.60 -14.31 10.36
N PRO A 601 15.48 -15.27 10.71
CA PRO A 601 16.54 -15.08 11.70
C PRO A 601 17.40 -13.84 11.47
N THR A 602 17.87 -13.62 10.24
CA THR A 602 18.71 -12.47 9.88
C THR A 602 17.98 -11.16 10.03
N LEU A 603 16.65 -11.14 9.96
CA LEU A 603 15.85 -9.93 10.13
C LEU A 603 15.33 -9.77 11.56
N ALA A 604 15.13 -10.85 12.31
CA ALA A 604 14.68 -10.85 13.70
C ALA A 604 15.76 -10.35 14.68
N LYS A 605 17.03 -10.73 14.48
CA LYS A 605 18.16 -10.38 15.37
C LYS A 605 18.24 -8.90 15.74
N GLY A 606 18.66 -8.61 16.96
CA GLY A 606 18.95 -7.26 17.46
C GLY A 606 18.12 -6.91 18.70
N PRO A 607 18.14 -5.64 19.12
CA PRO A 607 17.28 -5.19 20.21
C PRO A 607 15.81 -5.29 19.82
N ASP A 608 14.92 -5.36 20.83
CA ASP A 608 13.49 -5.25 20.60
C ASP A 608 13.18 -3.94 19.87
N ARG A 609 12.29 -4.04 18.88
CA ARG A 609 11.92 -2.94 17.99
C ARG A 609 10.48 -2.51 18.20
N CYS A 610 9.68 -3.31 18.91
CA CYS A 610 8.28 -3.03 19.19
C CYS A 610 8.12 -2.20 20.46
N THR A 611 8.65 -0.99 20.42
CA THR A 611 8.71 -0.08 21.57
C THR A 611 7.78 1.13 21.39
N LEU A 612 7.21 1.62 22.47
CA LEU A 612 6.48 2.88 22.52
C LEU A 612 7.48 4.04 22.60
N GLN A 613 7.74 4.68 21.46
CA GLN A 613 8.57 5.89 21.42
C GLN A 613 7.79 7.07 22.02
N ILE A 614 8.37 7.72 23.02
CA ILE A 614 7.75 8.83 23.75
C ILE A 614 8.78 9.90 24.15
N HIS A 615 8.37 11.17 24.14
CA HIS A 615 9.23 12.30 24.45
C HIS A 615 9.59 12.35 25.96
N PRO A 616 10.84 12.72 26.34
CA PRO A 616 11.25 12.81 27.74
C PRO A 616 10.34 13.67 28.63
N THR A 617 9.85 14.80 28.11
CA THR A 617 8.89 15.67 28.81
C THR A 617 7.59 14.95 29.14
N ASP A 618 7.09 14.09 28.26
CA ASP A 618 5.86 13.34 28.50
C ASP A 618 6.08 12.18 29.47
N VAL A 619 7.25 11.54 29.41
CA VAL A 619 7.66 10.53 30.42
C VAL A 619 7.67 11.14 31.82
N ALA A 620 8.28 12.32 31.98
CA ALA A 620 8.31 13.02 33.27
C ALA A 620 6.90 13.46 33.70
N ARG A 621 6.10 14.02 32.78
CA ARG A 621 4.72 14.48 33.05
C ARG A 621 3.78 13.35 33.44
N LEU A 622 3.94 12.17 32.83
CA LEU A 622 3.09 11.00 33.04
C LEU A 622 3.68 10.00 34.04
N GLN A 623 4.89 10.28 34.56
CA GLN A 623 5.61 9.43 35.52
C GLN A 623 5.75 7.98 35.02
N LEU A 624 6.14 7.80 33.76
CA LEU A 624 6.23 6.48 33.14
C LEU A 624 7.53 5.76 33.52
N GLY A 625 7.43 4.44 33.70
CA GLY A 625 8.56 3.54 33.92
C GLY A 625 9.06 2.91 32.62
N THR A 626 9.54 1.66 32.71
CA THR A 626 10.05 0.90 31.55
C THR A 626 8.94 0.39 30.64
N HIS A 627 7.69 0.38 31.11
CA HIS A 627 6.51 -0.04 30.36
C HIS A 627 5.38 0.97 30.54
N ALA A 628 4.52 1.05 29.54
CA ALA A 628 3.34 1.89 29.57
C ALA A 628 2.12 1.15 29.02
N ARG A 629 0.99 1.35 29.70
CA ARG A 629 -0.32 0.95 29.22
C ARG A 629 -0.87 2.03 28.31
N VAL A 630 -1.17 1.66 27.08
CA VAL A 630 -1.77 2.53 26.06
C VAL A 630 -3.21 2.09 25.85
N THR A 631 -4.15 2.99 26.10
CA THR A 631 -5.59 2.72 25.96
C THR A 631 -6.19 3.67 24.94
N SER A 632 -7.00 3.13 24.02
CA SER A 632 -7.89 3.89 23.16
C SER A 632 -9.33 3.47 23.42
N ARG A 633 -10.27 4.01 22.65
CA ARG A 633 -11.66 3.55 22.69
C ARG A 633 -11.88 2.15 22.12
N ALA A 634 -10.93 1.61 21.35
CA ALA A 634 -11.02 0.29 20.74
C ALA A 634 -10.45 -0.81 21.63
N GLY A 635 -9.40 -0.51 22.40
CA GLY A 635 -8.70 -1.53 23.15
C GLY A 635 -7.53 -0.98 23.96
N VAL A 636 -6.77 -1.92 24.50
CA VAL A 636 -5.63 -1.66 25.40
C VAL A 636 -4.47 -2.54 24.98
N ILE A 637 -3.25 -1.99 25.07
CA ILE A 637 -2.01 -2.73 24.93
C ILE A 637 -1.01 -2.24 25.98
N ASP A 638 -0.08 -3.10 26.38
CA ASP A 638 1.03 -2.77 27.26
C ASP A 638 2.34 -2.90 26.47
N ALA A 639 3.13 -1.83 26.39
CA ALA A 639 4.31 -1.78 25.52
C ALA A 639 5.56 -1.29 26.27
N PRO A 640 6.76 -1.80 25.92
CA PRO A 640 8.02 -1.29 26.47
C PRO A 640 8.24 0.16 26.02
N VAL A 641 8.65 1.02 26.94
CA VAL A 641 8.88 2.46 26.71
C VAL A 641 10.27 2.69 26.14
N GLU A 642 10.34 3.41 25.01
CA GLU A 642 11.57 3.95 24.45
C GLU A 642 11.54 5.48 24.56
N VAL A 643 12.36 6.02 25.46
CA VAL A 643 12.46 7.46 25.65
C VAL A 643 13.30 8.08 24.54
N THR A 644 12.75 9.02 23.78
CA THR A 644 13.44 9.67 22.67
C THR A 644 12.91 11.06 22.37
N ASP A 645 13.80 12.01 22.06
CA ASP A 645 13.43 13.36 21.58
C ASP A 645 13.05 13.38 20.09
N ALA A 646 13.13 12.24 19.40
CA ALA A 646 12.78 12.11 17.99
C ALA A 646 11.26 12.14 17.75
N VAL A 647 10.43 11.96 18.77
CA VAL A 647 8.98 12.13 18.70
C VAL A 647 8.59 13.44 19.39
N ARG A 648 7.69 14.22 18.79
CA ARG A 648 7.25 15.48 19.40
C ARG A 648 6.47 15.26 20.72
N PRO A 649 6.50 16.22 21.67
CA PRO A 649 5.62 16.19 22.83
C PRO A 649 4.13 16.06 22.46
N GLY A 650 3.39 15.30 23.26
CA GLY A 650 1.98 14.99 23.04
C GLY A 650 1.73 13.85 22.04
N VAL A 651 2.78 13.25 21.48
CA VAL A 651 2.69 12.16 20.51
C VAL A 651 3.47 10.95 21.02
N VAL A 652 2.94 9.77 20.75
CA VAL A 652 3.68 8.51 20.88
C VAL A 652 3.69 7.77 19.56
N SER A 653 4.71 6.94 19.36
CA SER A 653 4.80 6.10 18.18
C SER A 653 4.94 4.63 18.54
N LEU A 654 4.23 3.77 17.82
CA LEU A 654 4.40 2.32 17.81
C LEU A 654 4.58 1.82 16.39
N PRO A 655 5.36 0.75 16.18
CA PRO A 655 5.56 0.23 14.86
C PRO A 655 4.41 -0.72 14.48
N HIS A 656 4.11 -0.81 13.19
CA HIS A 656 2.97 -1.60 12.67
C HIS A 656 3.35 -3.03 12.25
N GLY A 657 2.49 -4.01 12.57
CA GLY A 657 2.62 -5.40 12.12
C GLY A 657 3.23 -6.36 13.14
N TRP A 658 3.20 -6.02 14.43
CA TRP A 658 3.64 -6.89 15.53
C TRP A 658 2.47 -7.58 16.24
N GLY A 659 2.80 -8.45 17.20
CA GLY A 659 1.89 -9.30 17.96
C GLY A 659 1.90 -10.74 17.43
N HIS A 660 2.99 -11.47 17.55
CA HIS A 660 3.17 -12.81 16.95
C HIS A 660 3.08 -13.98 17.93
N ASP A 661 2.26 -13.85 18.97
CA ASP A 661 2.11 -14.78 20.08
C ASP A 661 0.75 -15.48 20.15
N GLU A 662 -0.08 -15.36 19.10
CA GLU A 662 -1.39 -16.01 19.09
C GLU A 662 -1.28 -17.54 19.03
N PRO A 663 -2.02 -18.27 19.88
CA PRO A 663 -2.06 -19.72 19.85
C PRO A 663 -2.59 -20.23 18.50
N GLY A 664 -1.83 -21.09 17.82
CA GLY A 664 -2.20 -21.62 16.51
C GLY A 664 -1.41 -21.01 15.36
N THR A 665 -0.61 -19.96 15.60
CA THR A 665 0.34 -19.47 14.60
C THR A 665 1.55 -20.40 14.41
N ALA A 666 2.22 -20.30 13.25
CA ALA A 666 3.50 -20.94 12.96
C ALA A 666 4.52 -19.84 12.59
N ALA A 667 5.12 -19.24 13.63
CA ALA A 667 6.15 -18.23 13.51
C ALA A 667 7.08 -18.27 14.74
N ALA A 668 7.79 -19.38 14.91
CA ALA A 668 8.53 -19.71 16.13
C ALA A 668 9.61 -18.68 16.49
N ILE A 669 10.21 -18.02 15.50
CA ILE A 669 11.20 -16.97 15.74
C ILE A 669 10.52 -15.66 16.12
N ALA A 670 9.45 -15.28 15.43
CA ALA A 670 8.70 -14.06 15.72
C ALA A 670 8.04 -14.11 17.12
N ALA A 671 7.55 -15.29 17.52
CA ALA A 671 6.90 -15.52 18.81
C ALA A 671 7.83 -15.34 20.03
N ARG A 672 9.15 -15.37 19.86
CA ARG A 672 10.13 -15.12 20.94
C ARG A 672 10.15 -13.66 21.39
N GLN A 673 9.81 -12.74 20.48
CA GLN A 673 9.70 -11.31 20.72
C GLN A 673 8.49 -10.79 19.94
N PRO A 674 7.28 -11.13 20.38
CA PRO A 674 6.07 -10.92 19.58
C PRO A 674 5.79 -9.43 19.36
N GLY A 675 6.17 -8.59 20.32
CA GLY A 675 5.78 -7.18 20.36
C GLY A 675 4.27 -7.03 20.54
N VAL A 676 3.75 -5.84 20.26
CA VAL A 676 2.33 -5.51 20.40
C VAL A 676 1.68 -5.10 19.09
N ASN A 677 0.42 -5.47 18.91
CA ASN A 677 -0.37 -5.06 17.75
C ASN A 677 -0.99 -3.67 17.97
N SER A 678 -0.44 -2.63 17.33
CA SER A 678 -0.97 -1.26 17.44
C SER A 678 -2.37 -1.08 16.86
N ASN A 679 -2.82 -1.96 15.95
CA ASN A 679 -4.14 -1.87 15.33
C ASN A 679 -5.29 -2.29 16.27
N VAL A 680 -4.98 -2.87 17.45
CA VAL A 680 -5.94 -3.03 18.55
C VAL A 680 -6.43 -1.67 19.05
N LEU A 681 -5.62 -0.62 18.92
CA LEU A 681 -5.96 0.73 19.36
C LEU A 681 -6.71 1.54 18.29
N ALA A 682 -6.66 1.14 17.02
CA ALA A 682 -7.43 1.77 15.96
C ALA A 682 -8.82 1.16 15.95
N ASP A 683 -9.89 1.95 16.01
CA ASP A 683 -11.25 1.43 16.13
C ASP A 683 -11.97 1.26 14.76
N GLY A 684 -11.46 1.94 13.73
CA GLY A 684 -11.97 1.86 12.35
C GLY A 684 -13.27 2.64 12.07
N ILE A 685 -13.78 3.46 12.99
CA ILE A 685 -15.00 4.26 12.78
C ILE A 685 -14.73 5.54 12.00
N GLU A 686 -13.64 6.25 12.32
CA GLU A 686 -13.28 7.46 11.57
C GLU A 686 -12.54 7.08 10.29
N LEU A 687 -13.12 7.50 9.15
CA LEU A 687 -12.60 7.25 7.82
C LEU A 687 -12.40 8.59 7.08
N ASP A 688 -11.45 8.61 6.16
CA ASP A 688 -11.47 9.58 5.06
C ASP A 688 -12.69 9.27 4.15
N PRO A 689 -13.60 10.23 3.93
CA PRO A 689 -14.94 9.97 3.38
C PRO A 689 -14.93 9.68 1.88
N LEU A 690 -13.88 10.09 1.18
CA LEU A 690 -13.75 9.91 -0.27
C LEU A 690 -13.03 8.60 -0.61
N SER A 691 -12.07 8.19 0.23
CA SER A 691 -11.26 7.00 0.00
C SER A 691 -11.68 5.79 0.81
N GLY A 692 -12.49 5.98 1.85
CA GLY A 692 -12.78 4.94 2.84
C GLY A 692 -11.58 4.59 3.74
N THR A 693 -10.49 5.36 3.67
CA THR A 693 -9.26 5.00 4.38
C THR A 693 -9.42 5.22 5.87
N ALA A 694 -9.07 4.20 6.68
CA ALA A 694 -9.14 4.33 8.13
C ALA A 694 -8.11 5.35 8.66
N VAL A 695 -8.51 6.11 9.69
CA VAL A 695 -7.58 6.97 10.43
C VAL A 695 -6.70 6.09 11.31
N LEU A 696 -5.44 5.92 10.92
CA LEU A 696 -4.43 5.09 11.61
C LEU A 696 -3.28 5.90 12.20
N ASN A 697 -3.23 7.20 11.90
CA ASN A 697 -2.29 8.13 12.50
C ASN A 697 -3.07 9.25 13.21
N GLY A 698 -2.61 9.65 14.40
CA GLY A 698 -3.33 10.64 15.22
C GLY A 698 -4.44 10.03 16.08
N ILE A 699 -4.37 8.72 16.36
CA ILE A 699 -5.37 8.02 17.19
C ILE A 699 -5.30 8.56 18.63
N PRO A 700 -6.40 9.09 19.19
CA PRO A 700 -6.40 9.55 20.59
C PRO A 700 -6.15 8.39 21.55
N VAL A 701 -5.18 8.56 22.45
CA VAL A 701 -4.83 7.54 23.45
C VAL A 701 -4.64 8.16 24.83
N GLN A 702 -4.88 7.33 25.85
CA GLN A 702 -4.45 7.56 27.22
C GLN A 702 -3.23 6.68 27.50
N ILE A 703 -2.28 7.21 28.26
CA ILE A 703 -1.03 6.52 28.59
C ILE A 703 -0.86 6.57 30.09
N THR A 704 -0.66 5.41 30.69
CA THR A 704 -0.44 5.23 32.13
C THR A 704 0.75 4.31 32.37
N ALA A 705 1.36 4.39 33.55
CA ALA A 705 2.43 3.48 33.92
C ALA A 705 1.90 2.04 34.00
N ALA A 706 2.69 1.07 33.53
CA ALA A 706 2.42 -0.35 33.65
C ALA A 706 3.57 -1.05 34.37
N ALA A 707 3.28 -2.12 35.11
CA ALA A 707 4.32 -3.01 35.62
C ALA A 707 5.00 -3.72 34.45
N ALA A 708 6.29 -4.04 34.58
CA ALA A 708 6.94 -4.94 33.62
C ALA A 708 6.24 -6.30 33.68
N PHE A 709 5.94 -6.89 32.51
CA PHE A 709 5.51 -8.29 32.47
C PHE A 709 6.69 -9.15 32.94
N GLU A 710 6.54 -9.83 34.07
CA GLU A 710 7.46 -10.90 34.46
C GLU A 710 7.27 -12.06 33.46
N VAL A 711 8.19 -12.17 32.51
CA VAL A 711 8.34 -13.40 31.73
C VAL A 711 8.87 -14.45 32.71
N THR A 712 8.00 -15.28 33.25
CA THR A 712 8.42 -16.44 34.04
C THR A 712 9.16 -17.41 33.13
N GLU A 713 10.36 -17.84 33.56
CA GLU A 713 11.23 -18.80 32.83
C GLU A 713 10.54 -20.14 32.52
N ALA A 714 9.35 -20.41 33.07
CA ALA A 714 8.58 -21.63 32.85
C ALA A 714 8.10 -21.86 31.40
N ASN A 715 8.23 -20.89 30.48
CA ASN A 715 7.79 -21.03 29.09
C ASN A 715 8.93 -21.30 28.07
N LEU A 716 10.18 -21.43 28.51
CA LEU A 716 11.32 -21.66 27.60
C LEU A 716 11.84 -23.11 27.56
N ASP A 717 11.50 -23.95 28.55
CA ASP A 717 12.05 -25.31 28.66
C ASP A 717 11.09 -26.43 28.20
N ASP A 718 9.92 -26.11 27.64
CA ASP A 718 8.94 -27.12 27.23
C ASP A 718 8.27 -26.82 25.88
N ARG A 719 9.04 -26.40 24.85
CA ARG A 719 8.62 -26.38 23.42
C ARG A 719 9.76 -26.58 22.44
#